data_AF-A0A3D2TNJ9-F1
#
_entry.id   AF-A0A3D2TNJ9-F1
#
_cell.length_a   1.000
_cell.length_b   1.000
_cell.length_c   1.000
_cell.angle_alpha   90.00
_cell.angle_beta   90.00
_cell.angle_gamma   90.00
#
_symmetry.space_group_name_H-M   'P 1'
#
loop_
_entity.id
_entity.type
_entity.pdbx_description
1 polymer ?
#
loop_
_entity_poly.entity_id
_entity_poly.type
_entity_poly.pdbx_seq_one_letter_code
_entity_poly.pdbx_strand_id
1 'polypeptide(L)'
;MAADWCSRWQQGVYEVYHLRGNCYFNQGLTYARAPEAVLWVDRTDIATKVIAYMEGDQDTRVAVDYQREPNQSSEKALGRELSPTWFKRFKTSVPLRLNFTNTLPQDAARPAIYDRGLFQFDPMRRRQLLLAQFTEFAPTTAWTMQLPPGMRSIQFFGRSDVAPNLDSRQLPNGERVVVASGGIRVLVEGLASSNIPTVLGPIGTIDISTDRAVVWTAGGAMGVVGQSLQSQDTPLEIYMEGNIEFRQGDRVVYADRMFYDVRRQVGIILNAELLTPLPKTEKLEYQGLVRLRAAAIRQLDASHFTATSAWVTTSRMEEPTYHFGAGEISFEDFQSQSFNPYTGEPEIDHRQLAESRGNTVYVGGIPVFYWPTIATDLSKPSFFIDGLRIGNDNVFGTQVLVDFDAYQLFGIRDTPEGTDWGLSLDYLSDRGLGHGTDFEYNRGDFFNFVGPTTGLWDFWGISDDGFDNLGLGRRMILPEEDYRFRMFGRHRQRLQNGWEITGETGWVSDRTFLEQYYEQEWDQYKDPRTGLRLKRLIDNRSLSLEANGQVNDFFTETQWLPRVDHYWLGQSLFGDRITWFEHSQVAYANLNNATTPTNPILAAQFDDGLPWEVGSGQEGERLVTRQEIDYPLPVGPVKVVPFALGELAHWGQALDGSDLQRAYVHTGVRASVPFWALFPDFHGPLFNLHGLAHKVVFDVEFAYADANQNFTDLPLYDPLNDIAITEFNRRIFDATLPPTIKNPKFFPTTYALRSGLQRWVTSPSTEIADDLMTLRTGMRHRWQTKRGVPGQ
;
A
#
# COMPACT_ATOMS: atom_id res chain seq x y z
N MET A 1 -17.30 20.54 -38.76
CA MET A 1 -17.42 19.41 -39.70
C MET A 1 -17.15 19.93 -41.09
N ALA A 2 -16.38 19.19 -41.88
CA ALA A 2 -16.07 19.53 -43.26
C ALA A 2 -16.16 18.31 -44.17
N ALA A 3 -16.56 18.49 -45.43
CA ALA A 3 -16.57 17.45 -46.46
C ALA A 3 -16.65 18.09 -47.86
N ASP A 4 -16.24 17.34 -48.88
CA ASP A 4 -16.27 17.80 -50.27
C ASP A 4 -17.72 17.87 -50.81
N TRP A 5 -18.56 16.91 -50.42
CA TRP A 5 -19.95 16.82 -50.86
C TRP A 5 -20.89 16.61 -49.68
N CYS A 6 -22.03 17.29 -49.73
CA CYS A 6 -23.09 17.15 -48.73
C CYS A 6 -24.45 17.02 -49.41
N SER A 7 -25.23 16.01 -49.04
CA SER A 7 -26.68 15.96 -49.27
C SER A 7 -27.40 16.01 -47.92
N ARG A 8 -28.56 16.66 -47.86
CA ARG A 8 -29.33 16.83 -46.61
C ARG A 8 -30.80 16.55 -46.79
N TRP A 9 -31.43 15.98 -45.78
CA TRP A 9 -32.87 15.81 -45.70
C TRP A 9 -33.35 15.83 -44.24
N GLN A 10 -34.66 16.01 -44.05
CA GLN A 10 -35.26 16.00 -42.73
C GLN A 10 -35.90 14.63 -42.44
N GLN A 11 -35.67 14.13 -41.22
CA GLN A 11 -36.23 12.87 -40.75
C GLN A 11 -36.72 13.01 -39.31
N GLY A 12 -38.02 13.17 -39.12
CA GLY A 12 -38.60 13.43 -37.81
C GLY A 12 -37.98 14.68 -37.18
N VAL A 13 -37.38 14.52 -35.99
CA VAL A 13 -36.69 15.59 -35.26
C VAL A 13 -35.23 15.81 -35.69
N TYR A 14 -34.69 14.95 -36.55
CA TYR A 14 -33.30 15.03 -37.00
C TYR A 14 -33.18 15.68 -38.38
N GLU A 15 -32.23 16.61 -38.51
CA GLU A 15 -31.66 17.05 -39.78
C GLU A 15 -30.50 16.10 -40.13
N VAL A 16 -30.65 15.33 -41.21
CA VAL A 16 -29.67 14.30 -41.60
C VAL A 16 -28.77 14.83 -42.70
N TYR A 17 -27.46 14.68 -42.50
CA TYR A 17 -26.44 15.07 -43.46
C TYR A 17 -25.69 13.81 -43.91
N HIS A 18 -25.62 13.60 -45.22
CA HIS A 18 -24.76 12.60 -45.82
C HIS A 18 -23.57 13.29 -46.48
N LEU A 19 -22.38 12.94 -46.03
CA LEU A 19 -21.11 13.57 -46.38
C LEU A 19 -20.25 12.58 -47.19
N ARG A 20 -19.66 13.06 -48.28
CA ARG A 20 -18.74 12.29 -49.13
C ARG A 20 -17.51 13.10 -49.50
N GLY A 21 -16.35 12.45 -49.51
CA GLY A 21 -15.06 13.06 -49.84
C GLY A 21 -14.49 13.85 -48.68
N ASN A 22 -13.29 13.47 -48.24
CA ASN A 22 -12.51 14.12 -47.17
C ASN A 22 -13.35 14.52 -45.96
N CYS A 23 -14.18 13.61 -45.45
CA CYS A 23 -15.04 13.89 -44.31
C CYS A 23 -14.19 14.09 -43.06
N TYR A 24 -14.31 15.27 -42.45
CA TYR A 24 -13.59 15.66 -41.26
C TYR A 24 -14.56 16.09 -40.16
N PHE A 25 -14.44 15.41 -39.02
CA PHE A 25 -15.17 15.69 -37.80
C PHE A 25 -14.19 16.14 -36.71
N ASN A 26 -14.58 17.18 -35.97
CA ASN A 26 -13.82 17.69 -34.84
C ASN A 26 -14.81 18.07 -33.73
N GLN A 27 -14.60 17.52 -32.54
CA GLN A 27 -15.17 18.04 -31.30
C GLN A 27 -14.13 18.00 -30.18
N GLY A 28 -13.79 19.18 -29.63
CA GLY A 28 -12.78 19.31 -28.58
C GLY A 28 -11.40 18.90 -29.09
N LEU A 29 -10.82 17.86 -28.48
CA LEU A 29 -9.50 17.30 -28.82
C LEU A 29 -9.62 15.96 -29.59
N THR A 30 -10.80 15.62 -30.08
CA THR A 30 -11.05 14.40 -30.87
C THR A 30 -11.28 14.78 -32.33
N TYR A 31 -10.48 14.17 -33.20
CA TYR A 31 -10.45 14.46 -34.63
C TYR A 31 -10.66 13.18 -35.43
N ALA A 32 -11.73 13.10 -36.22
CA ALA A 32 -12.03 11.92 -37.02
C ALA A 32 -12.05 12.23 -38.52
N ARG A 33 -11.46 11.32 -39.32
CA ARG A 33 -11.35 11.42 -40.78
C ARG A 33 -11.88 10.15 -41.45
N ALA A 34 -12.68 10.29 -42.51
CA ALA A 34 -13.19 9.18 -43.30
C ALA A 34 -13.55 9.60 -44.74
N PRO A 35 -13.65 8.67 -45.70
CA PRO A 35 -14.15 8.95 -47.04
C PRO A 35 -15.66 9.27 -47.07
N GLU A 36 -16.47 8.64 -46.20
CA GLU A 36 -17.92 8.80 -46.18
C GLU A 36 -18.48 8.85 -44.75
N ALA A 37 -19.48 9.69 -44.51
CA ALA A 37 -20.12 9.84 -43.20
C ALA A 37 -21.61 10.19 -43.28
N VAL A 38 -22.36 9.82 -42.25
CA VAL A 38 -23.76 10.24 -42.03
C VAL A 38 -23.88 10.85 -40.65
N LEU A 39 -24.58 11.98 -40.57
CA LEU A 39 -24.80 12.72 -39.34
C LEU A 39 -26.29 12.93 -39.12
N TRP A 40 -26.75 12.72 -37.88
CA TRP A 40 -28.09 13.12 -37.44
C TRP A 40 -27.96 14.25 -36.44
N VAL A 41 -28.54 15.41 -36.78
CA VAL A 41 -28.47 16.63 -35.97
C VAL A 41 -29.84 16.97 -35.43
N ASP A 42 -30.00 16.95 -34.11
CA ASP A 42 -31.21 17.40 -33.42
C ASP A 42 -30.94 18.73 -32.71
N ARG A 43 -31.68 19.76 -33.10
CA ARG A 43 -31.57 21.14 -32.60
C ARG A 43 -32.75 21.54 -31.70
N THR A 44 -33.59 20.59 -31.28
CA THR A 44 -34.81 20.87 -30.51
C THR A 44 -34.56 21.08 -29.01
N ASP A 45 -33.35 20.76 -28.53
CA ASP A 45 -32.92 20.83 -27.13
C ASP A 45 -31.93 22.00 -26.92
N ILE A 46 -31.72 22.43 -25.67
CA ILE A 46 -30.83 23.56 -25.30
C ILE A 46 -29.38 23.31 -25.78
N ALA A 47 -28.96 22.05 -25.86
CA ALA A 47 -27.73 21.62 -26.50
C ALA A 47 -28.03 20.82 -27.77
N THR A 48 -27.37 21.17 -28.88
CA THR A 48 -27.51 20.45 -30.15
C THR A 48 -26.93 19.05 -30.02
N LYS A 49 -27.74 18.03 -30.30
CA LYS A 49 -27.31 16.63 -30.32
C LYS A 49 -26.82 16.29 -31.72
N VAL A 50 -25.62 15.72 -31.82
CA VAL A 50 -25.04 15.25 -33.08
C VAL A 50 -24.70 13.78 -32.96
N ILE A 51 -25.24 12.95 -33.83
CA ILE A 51 -24.87 11.54 -33.94
C ILE A 51 -24.08 11.39 -35.23
N ALA A 52 -22.86 10.87 -35.14
CA ALA A 52 -21.98 10.69 -36.27
C ALA A 52 -21.72 9.21 -36.52
N TYR A 53 -21.88 8.79 -37.77
CA TYR A 53 -21.46 7.51 -38.29
C TYR A 53 -20.50 7.73 -39.45
N MET A 54 -19.33 7.12 -39.41
CA MET A 54 -18.29 7.25 -40.44
C MET A 54 -17.87 5.84 -40.86
N GLU A 55 -17.63 5.65 -42.15
CA GLU A 55 -17.17 4.37 -42.71
C GLU A 55 -15.93 4.60 -43.57
N GLY A 56 -14.99 3.67 -43.49
CA GLY A 56 -13.90 3.52 -44.46
C GLY A 56 -14.38 2.82 -45.73
N ASP A 57 -13.64 2.98 -46.83
CA ASP A 57 -13.82 2.17 -48.05
C ASP A 57 -12.88 0.96 -48.06
N GLN A 58 -12.70 0.28 -49.20
CA GLN A 58 -11.84 -0.90 -49.28
C GLN A 58 -10.35 -0.59 -49.03
N ASP A 59 -9.91 0.65 -49.28
CA ASP A 59 -8.50 1.07 -49.22
C ASP A 59 -8.22 2.07 -48.08
N THR A 60 -9.25 2.61 -47.43
CA THR A 60 -9.13 3.62 -46.36
C THR A 60 -9.92 3.23 -45.12
N ARG A 61 -9.32 3.43 -43.94
CA ARG A 61 -9.99 3.25 -42.64
C ARG A 61 -10.40 4.59 -42.04
N VAL A 62 -11.38 4.56 -41.14
CA VAL A 62 -11.67 5.72 -40.29
C VAL A 62 -10.49 5.92 -39.34
N ALA A 63 -9.90 7.11 -39.38
CA ALA A 63 -8.80 7.50 -38.50
C ALA A 63 -9.28 8.49 -37.45
N VAL A 64 -9.12 8.15 -36.18
CA VAL A 64 -9.50 9.01 -35.05
C VAL A 64 -8.25 9.33 -34.23
N ASP A 65 -7.86 10.60 -34.23
CA ASP A 65 -6.72 11.12 -33.48
C ASP A 65 -7.24 11.76 -32.17
N TYR A 66 -6.70 11.31 -31.03
CA TYR A 66 -6.93 11.91 -29.72
C TYR A 66 -5.75 12.82 -29.38
N GLN A 67 -5.95 14.12 -29.25
CA GLN A 67 -4.87 15.09 -29.03
C GLN A 67 -4.83 15.59 -27.58
N ARG A 68 -3.65 16.05 -27.12
CA ARG A 68 -3.52 16.67 -25.78
C ARG A 68 -3.77 18.17 -25.84
N GLU A 69 -3.41 18.81 -26.95
CA GLU A 69 -3.61 20.25 -27.19
C GLU A 69 -4.23 20.50 -28.56
N PRO A 70 -4.93 21.63 -28.78
CA PRO A 70 -5.52 21.96 -30.08
C PRO A 70 -4.44 22.13 -31.16
N ASN A 71 -4.73 21.67 -32.39
CA ASN A 71 -3.88 21.85 -33.58
C ASN A 71 -2.51 21.14 -33.53
N GLN A 72 -2.37 20.07 -32.74
CA GLN A 72 -1.18 19.22 -32.83
C GLN A 72 -1.14 18.47 -34.16
N SER A 73 0.07 18.23 -34.70
CA SER A 73 0.22 17.36 -35.86
C SER A 73 -0.23 15.95 -35.51
N SER A 74 -0.73 15.21 -36.50
CA SER A 74 -1.14 13.82 -36.36
C SER A 74 -0.05 12.91 -35.73
N GLU A 75 1.23 13.28 -35.87
CA GLU A 75 2.38 12.56 -35.30
C GLU A 75 2.54 12.76 -33.78
N LYS A 76 1.90 13.78 -33.19
CA LYS A 76 1.94 14.09 -31.76
C LYS A 76 0.62 13.76 -31.04
N ALA A 77 -0.25 12.97 -31.67
CA ALA A 77 -1.49 12.53 -31.04
C ALA A 77 -1.19 11.67 -29.79
N LEU A 78 -2.00 11.83 -28.75
CA LEU A 78 -1.96 11.03 -27.53
C LEU A 78 -2.29 9.56 -27.81
N GLY A 79 -3.08 9.31 -28.85
CA GLY A 79 -3.32 7.99 -29.42
C GLY A 79 -4.09 8.10 -30.74
N ARG A 80 -3.97 7.07 -31.57
CA ARG A 80 -4.68 6.93 -32.84
C ARG A 80 -5.47 5.63 -32.86
N GLU A 81 -6.72 5.73 -33.29
CA GLU A 81 -7.60 4.58 -33.54
C GLU A 81 -7.86 4.46 -35.04
N LEU A 82 -7.67 3.26 -35.59
CA LEU A 82 -7.98 2.91 -36.98
C LEU A 82 -9.06 1.83 -37.02
N SER A 83 -10.25 2.18 -37.53
CA SER A 83 -11.39 1.26 -37.55
C SER A 83 -12.11 1.26 -38.91
N PRO A 84 -12.75 0.14 -39.31
CA PRO A 84 -13.57 0.09 -40.52
C PRO A 84 -14.79 1.03 -40.45
N THR A 85 -15.37 1.19 -39.26
CA THR A 85 -16.53 2.05 -39.01
C THR A 85 -16.40 2.72 -37.66
N TRP A 86 -16.89 3.95 -37.53
CA TRP A 86 -16.87 4.70 -36.28
C TRP A 86 -18.24 5.34 -36.00
N PHE A 87 -18.78 5.12 -34.80
CA PHE A 87 -20.10 5.61 -34.39
C PHE A 87 -20.06 6.27 -33.01
N LYS A 88 -20.41 7.56 -32.93
CA LYS A 88 -20.44 8.31 -31.67
C LYS A 88 -21.63 9.27 -31.60
N ARG A 89 -22.03 9.59 -30.36
CA ARG A 89 -23.10 10.53 -30.03
C ARG A 89 -22.50 11.68 -29.23
N PHE A 90 -22.82 12.90 -29.61
CA PHE A 90 -22.23 14.12 -29.12
C PHE A 90 -23.31 15.12 -28.73
N LYS A 91 -22.97 16.03 -27.81
CA LYS A 91 -23.77 17.21 -27.48
C LYS A 91 -22.87 18.44 -27.56
N THR A 92 -23.40 19.53 -28.09
CA THR A 92 -22.69 20.83 -28.13
C THR A 92 -23.64 21.96 -27.75
N SER A 93 -23.17 22.85 -26.86
CA SER A 93 -23.83 24.12 -26.53
C SER A 93 -23.43 25.25 -27.49
N VAL A 94 -22.38 25.05 -28.29
CA VAL A 94 -21.89 26.01 -29.29
C VAL A 94 -22.49 25.66 -30.66
N PRO A 95 -22.84 26.66 -31.50
CA PRO A 95 -23.35 26.43 -32.86
C PRO A 95 -22.42 25.55 -33.70
N LEU A 96 -23.01 24.65 -34.48
CA LEU A 96 -22.27 23.76 -35.38
C LEU A 96 -21.62 24.56 -36.51
N ARG A 97 -20.30 24.39 -36.66
CA ARG A 97 -19.54 24.88 -37.82
C ARG A 97 -19.55 23.81 -38.90
N LEU A 98 -20.26 24.08 -39.99
CA LEU A 98 -20.40 23.19 -41.15
C LEU A 98 -19.74 23.84 -42.35
N ASN A 99 -18.78 23.17 -42.98
CA ASN A 99 -18.08 23.67 -44.17
C ASN A 99 -18.12 22.61 -45.28
N PHE A 100 -18.99 22.81 -46.27
CA PHE A 100 -19.20 21.84 -47.35
C PHE A 100 -18.90 22.50 -48.69
N THR A 101 -18.08 21.87 -49.52
CA THR A 101 -17.66 22.44 -50.82
C THR A 101 -18.80 22.41 -51.82
N ASN A 102 -19.51 21.28 -51.96
CA ASN A 102 -20.62 21.11 -52.87
C ASN A 102 -21.88 20.60 -52.13
N THR A 103 -23.02 21.25 -52.35
CA THR A 103 -24.32 20.80 -51.83
C THR A 103 -25.17 20.22 -52.94
N LEU A 104 -25.55 18.95 -52.79
CA LEU A 104 -26.40 18.24 -53.74
C LEU A 104 -27.87 18.28 -53.29
N PRO A 105 -28.84 18.37 -54.22
CA PRO A 105 -30.24 18.17 -53.90
C PRO A 105 -30.49 16.76 -53.33
N GLN A 106 -31.55 16.62 -52.55
CA GLN A 106 -31.93 15.35 -51.94
C GLN A 106 -32.14 14.28 -53.03
N ASP A 107 -31.34 13.22 -52.99
CA ASP A 107 -31.49 12.07 -53.88
C ASP A 107 -32.77 11.28 -53.51
N ALA A 108 -33.50 10.76 -54.50
CA ALA A 108 -34.77 10.06 -54.26
C ALA A 108 -34.60 8.72 -53.52
N ALA A 109 -33.39 8.15 -53.55
CA ALA A 109 -33.00 6.94 -52.83
C ALA A 109 -32.07 7.29 -51.67
N ARG A 110 -32.33 6.73 -50.48
CA ARG A 110 -31.46 6.91 -49.30
C ARG A 110 -30.12 6.18 -49.53
N PRO A 111 -28.97 6.75 -49.12
CA PRO A 111 -27.68 6.12 -49.32
C PRO A 111 -27.53 4.88 -48.43
N ALA A 112 -26.84 3.84 -48.90
CA ALA A 112 -26.70 2.58 -48.16
C ALA A 112 -26.01 2.74 -46.79
N ILE A 113 -25.08 3.70 -46.66
CA ILE A 113 -24.43 4.05 -45.38
C ILE A 113 -25.44 4.56 -44.34
N TYR A 114 -26.53 5.19 -44.78
CA TYR A 114 -27.56 5.68 -43.86
C TYR A 114 -28.29 4.51 -43.18
N ASP A 115 -28.67 3.46 -43.92
CA ASP A 115 -29.35 2.31 -43.32
C ASP A 115 -28.41 1.54 -42.37
N ARG A 116 -27.12 1.44 -42.72
CA ARG A 116 -26.08 0.87 -41.83
C ARG A 116 -25.86 1.72 -40.58
N GLY A 117 -25.83 3.03 -40.70
CA GLY A 117 -25.71 3.92 -39.55
C GLY A 117 -26.97 3.94 -38.68
N LEU A 118 -28.16 3.83 -39.26
CA LEU A 118 -29.42 3.67 -38.53
C LEU A 118 -29.46 2.34 -37.76
N PHE A 119 -28.87 1.29 -38.33
CA PHE A 119 -28.72 -0.01 -37.65
C PHE A 119 -27.89 0.10 -36.36
N GLN A 120 -26.97 1.07 -36.27
CA GLN A 120 -26.19 1.34 -35.04
C GLN A 120 -27.00 2.06 -33.93
N PHE A 121 -28.23 2.51 -34.22
CA PHE A 121 -29.04 3.22 -33.22
C PHE A 121 -29.67 2.28 -32.17
N ASP A 122 -29.86 1.00 -32.49
CA ASP A 122 -30.49 0.01 -31.61
C ASP A 122 -29.67 -0.22 -30.33
N PRO A 123 -30.14 0.30 -29.17
CA PRO A 123 -29.42 0.18 -27.92
C PRO A 123 -29.44 -1.25 -27.36
N MET A 124 -30.43 -2.09 -27.71
CA MET A 124 -30.52 -3.48 -27.25
C MET A 124 -29.49 -4.34 -27.96
N ARG A 125 -29.34 -4.17 -29.29
CA ARG A 125 -28.32 -4.90 -30.04
C ARG A 125 -26.92 -4.35 -29.80
N ARG A 126 -26.74 -3.05 -29.52
CA ARG A 126 -25.46 -2.50 -29.05
C ARG A 126 -25.11 -3.02 -27.65
N ARG A 127 -26.10 -3.21 -26.77
CA ARG A 127 -25.89 -3.91 -25.50
C ARG A 127 -25.52 -5.36 -25.76
N GLN A 128 -26.13 -6.05 -26.72
CA GLN A 128 -25.77 -7.43 -27.11
C GLN A 128 -24.44 -7.54 -27.87
N LEU A 129 -24.00 -6.52 -28.62
CA LEU A 129 -22.74 -6.47 -29.35
C LEU A 129 -21.59 -6.00 -28.47
N LEU A 130 -21.82 -5.04 -27.57
CA LEU A 130 -20.90 -4.71 -26.47
C LEU A 130 -20.89 -5.85 -25.45
N LEU A 131 -22.01 -6.49 -25.13
CA LEU A 131 -22.03 -7.73 -24.36
C LEU A 131 -21.44 -8.89 -25.16
N ALA A 132 -21.32 -8.86 -26.50
CA ALA A 132 -20.61 -9.89 -27.26
C ALA A 132 -19.10 -9.61 -27.41
N GLN A 133 -18.69 -8.34 -27.35
CA GLN A 133 -17.30 -7.89 -27.35
C GLN A 133 -16.70 -7.78 -25.93
N PHE A 134 -17.54 -7.66 -24.90
CA PHE A 134 -17.21 -7.71 -23.47
C PHE A 134 -17.78 -8.93 -22.75
N THR A 135 -18.52 -9.83 -23.43
CA THR A 135 -18.39 -11.23 -23.07
C THR A 135 -16.99 -11.61 -23.49
N GLU A 136 -16.08 -11.48 -22.52
CA GLU A 136 -15.37 -12.66 -22.09
C GLU A 136 -16.27 -13.86 -22.45
N PHE A 137 -15.85 -14.70 -23.40
CA PHE A 137 -16.31 -16.07 -23.36
C PHE A 137 -15.77 -16.60 -22.04
N ALA A 138 -16.39 -16.20 -20.92
CA ALA A 138 -16.51 -17.05 -19.77
C ALA A 138 -17.01 -18.35 -20.41
N PRO A 139 -16.24 -19.45 -20.35
CA PRO A 139 -16.83 -20.72 -20.66
C PRO A 139 -18.15 -20.71 -19.88
N THR A 140 -19.27 -20.98 -20.57
CA THR A 140 -20.47 -21.47 -19.88
C THR A 140 -19.94 -22.33 -18.75
N THR A 141 -20.26 -22.02 -17.49
CA THR A 141 -19.80 -22.76 -16.32
C THR A 141 -20.06 -24.23 -16.61
N ALA A 142 -19.07 -24.87 -17.24
CA ALA A 142 -19.05 -26.27 -17.48
C ALA A 142 -18.89 -26.74 -16.06
N TRP A 143 -19.89 -27.48 -15.60
CA TRP A 143 -19.84 -28.22 -14.36
C TRP A 143 -18.38 -28.62 -14.12
N THR A 144 -17.73 -28.01 -13.15
CA THR A 144 -16.40 -28.42 -12.72
C THR A 144 -16.60 -29.81 -12.17
N MET A 145 -16.51 -30.80 -13.04
CA MET A 145 -16.65 -32.18 -12.68
C MET A 145 -15.50 -32.44 -11.73
N GLN A 146 -15.81 -32.90 -10.53
CA GLN A 146 -14.81 -33.26 -9.54
C GLN A 146 -14.05 -34.48 -10.09
N LEU A 147 -12.95 -34.22 -10.80
CA LEU A 147 -12.10 -35.26 -11.36
C LEU A 147 -11.47 -36.06 -10.20
N PRO A 148 -11.34 -37.39 -10.32
CA PRO A 148 -10.59 -38.17 -9.34
C PRO A 148 -9.17 -37.60 -9.16
N PRO A 149 -8.61 -37.59 -7.94
CA PRO A 149 -7.26 -37.09 -7.69
C PRO A 149 -6.24 -37.76 -8.62
N GLY A 150 -5.35 -36.96 -9.24
CA GLY A 150 -4.34 -37.46 -10.18
C GLY A 150 -4.83 -37.77 -11.59
N MET A 151 -6.10 -37.51 -11.92
CA MET A 151 -6.62 -37.57 -13.29
C MET A 151 -6.82 -36.19 -13.90
N ARG A 152 -6.61 -36.11 -15.22
CA ARG A 152 -6.93 -34.94 -16.05
C ARG A 152 -7.92 -35.32 -17.15
N SER A 153 -8.75 -34.35 -17.54
CA SER A 153 -9.73 -34.45 -18.61
C SER A 153 -9.26 -33.63 -19.82
N ILE A 154 -9.29 -34.20 -21.02
CA ILE A 154 -9.15 -33.45 -22.28
C ILE A 154 -10.46 -33.50 -23.05
N GLN A 155 -10.87 -32.35 -23.57
CA GLN A 155 -12.04 -32.21 -24.43
C GLN A 155 -11.66 -31.44 -25.70
N PHE A 156 -12.18 -31.88 -26.85
CA PHE A 156 -12.03 -31.19 -28.13
C PHE A 156 -13.36 -30.61 -28.59
N PHE A 157 -13.32 -29.35 -29.01
CA PHE A 157 -14.44 -28.62 -29.55
C PHE A 157 -14.06 -28.00 -30.90
N GLY A 158 -15.06 -27.70 -31.73
CA GLY A 158 -14.85 -26.79 -32.87
C GLY A 158 -14.64 -25.36 -32.37
N ARG A 159 -13.75 -24.60 -33.02
CA ARG A 159 -13.57 -23.17 -32.73
C ARG A 159 -14.80 -22.35 -33.13
N SER A 160 -15.59 -22.85 -34.08
CA SER A 160 -16.81 -22.24 -34.60
C SER A 160 -17.88 -23.31 -34.81
N ASP A 161 -19.04 -22.92 -35.36
CA ASP A 161 -20.11 -23.84 -35.74
C ASP A 161 -19.70 -24.81 -36.89
N VAL A 162 -18.53 -24.60 -37.49
CA VAL A 162 -17.93 -25.54 -38.45
C VAL A 162 -17.28 -26.70 -37.68
N ALA A 163 -17.70 -27.92 -37.99
CA ALA A 163 -17.13 -29.12 -37.38
C ALA A 163 -15.63 -29.25 -37.73
N PRO A 164 -14.75 -29.44 -36.73
CA PRO A 164 -13.32 -29.60 -36.97
C PRO A 164 -13.05 -30.97 -37.63
N ASN A 165 -12.02 -31.02 -38.48
CA ASN A 165 -11.52 -32.27 -39.04
C ASN A 165 -10.46 -32.85 -38.11
N LEU A 166 -10.76 -34.01 -37.53
CA LEU A 166 -9.96 -34.72 -36.55
C LEU A 166 -9.55 -36.08 -37.11
N ASP A 167 -8.25 -36.26 -37.35
CA ASP A 167 -7.64 -37.53 -37.78
C ASP A 167 -6.83 -38.12 -36.63
N SER A 168 -7.20 -39.31 -36.18
CA SER A 168 -6.53 -40.00 -35.08
C SER A 168 -5.81 -41.24 -35.58
N ARG A 169 -4.51 -41.32 -35.33
CA ARG A 169 -3.66 -42.44 -35.75
C ARG A 169 -2.84 -42.97 -34.58
N GLN A 170 -2.61 -44.28 -34.57
CA GLN A 170 -1.69 -44.90 -33.62
C GLN A 170 -0.33 -45.08 -34.30
N LEU A 171 0.74 -44.62 -33.65
CA LEU A 171 2.11 -44.76 -34.11
C LEU A 171 2.68 -46.14 -33.75
N PRO A 172 3.73 -46.61 -34.44
CA PRO A 172 4.37 -47.90 -34.16
C PRO A 172 4.94 -48.06 -32.74
N ASN A 173 5.23 -46.94 -32.06
CA ASN A 173 5.71 -46.89 -30.68
C ASN A 173 4.58 -47.00 -29.63
N GLY A 174 3.32 -47.15 -30.06
CA GLY A 174 2.15 -47.22 -29.18
C GLY A 174 1.55 -45.86 -28.81
N GLU A 175 2.20 -44.73 -29.16
CA GLU A 175 1.64 -43.40 -28.97
C GLU A 175 0.49 -43.13 -29.94
N ARG A 176 -0.47 -42.33 -29.50
CA ARG A 176 -1.58 -41.88 -30.32
C ARG A 176 -1.39 -40.42 -30.71
N VAL A 177 -1.57 -40.14 -31.99
CA VAL A 177 -1.50 -38.80 -32.56
C VAL A 177 -2.90 -38.39 -33.00
N VAL A 178 -3.33 -37.21 -32.59
CA VAL A 178 -4.56 -36.57 -33.06
C VAL A 178 -4.16 -35.33 -33.84
N VAL A 179 -4.41 -35.33 -35.15
CA VAL A 179 -4.22 -34.17 -36.02
C VAL A 179 -5.57 -33.51 -36.21
N ALA A 180 -5.64 -32.25 -35.80
CA ALA A 180 -6.84 -31.46 -35.75
C ALA A 180 -6.70 -30.25 -36.67
N SER A 181 -7.71 -29.99 -37.50
CA SER A 181 -7.70 -28.93 -38.52
C SER A 181 -9.08 -28.33 -38.73
N GLY A 182 -9.14 -27.09 -39.24
CA GLY A 182 -10.40 -26.39 -39.50
C GLY A 182 -10.90 -25.55 -38.32
N GLY A 183 -10.00 -25.15 -37.41
CA GLY A 183 -10.35 -24.38 -36.22
C GLY A 183 -10.83 -25.27 -35.08
N ILE A 184 -9.98 -25.47 -34.08
CA ILE A 184 -10.28 -26.30 -32.92
C ILE A 184 -10.15 -25.51 -31.62
N ARG A 185 -10.81 -26.01 -30.58
CA ARG A 185 -10.60 -25.61 -29.20
C ARG A 185 -10.32 -26.84 -28.34
N VAL A 186 -9.27 -26.81 -27.54
CA VAL A 186 -8.85 -27.90 -26.64
C VAL A 186 -8.97 -27.40 -25.20
N LEU A 187 -9.76 -28.11 -24.40
CA LEU A 187 -9.93 -27.83 -22.98
C LEU A 187 -9.24 -28.93 -22.17
N VAL A 188 -8.32 -28.56 -21.28
CA VAL A 188 -7.63 -29.48 -20.37
C VAL A 188 -7.97 -29.10 -18.94
N GLU A 189 -8.54 -30.03 -18.17
CA GLU A 189 -8.98 -29.82 -16.78
C GLU A 189 -8.30 -30.81 -15.83
N GLY A 190 -8.11 -30.43 -14.56
CA GLY A 190 -7.58 -31.32 -13.53
C GLY A 190 -6.06 -31.45 -13.55
N LEU A 191 -5.34 -30.35 -13.81
CA LEU A 191 -3.89 -30.27 -13.62
C LEU A 191 -3.58 -30.06 -12.13
N ALA A 192 -2.59 -30.76 -11.57
CA ALA A 192 -2.26 -30.64 -10.15
C ALA A 192 -1.62 -29.28 -9.83
N SER A 193 -2.11 -28.65 -8.77
CA SER A 193 -1.66 -27.36 -8.24
C SER A 193 -0.44 -27.46 -7.31
N SER A 194 0.21 -28.61 -7.21
CA SER A 194 1.08 -28.92 -6.06
C SER A 194 2.46 -28.25 -6.08
N ASN A 195 2.93 -27.72 -7.22
CA ASN A 195 4.30 -27.19 -7.36
C ASN A 195 4.41 -25.81 -8.06
N ILE A 196 3.35 -24.98 -8.09
CA ILE A 196 3.37 -23.69 -8.79
C ILE A 196 2.89 -22.56 -7.85
N PRO A 197 3.57 -21.39 -7.80
CA PRO A 197 3.23 -20.27 -6.91
C PRO A 197 1.76 -19.84 -6.99
N THR A 198 1.16 -19.58 -5.82
CA THR A 198 -0.22 -19.10 -5.63
C THR A 198 -0.50 -17.77 -6.37
N VAL A 199 0.54 -17.00 -6.67
CA VAL A 199 0.53 -15.75 -7.45
C VAL A 199 0.04 -15.95 -8.90
N LEU A 200 0.14 -17.16 -9.46
CA LEU A 200 -0.30 -17.43 -10.84
C LEU A 200 -1.81 -17.72 -10.97
N GLY A 201 -2.59 -17.60 -9.88
CA GLY A 201 -4.02 -17.89 -9.83
C GLY A 201 -4.36 -19.39 -9.78
N PRO A 202 -5.63 -19.78 -9.56
CA PRO A 202 -6.03 -21.19 -9.52
C PRO A 202 -5.86 -21.84 -10.90
N ILE A 203 -4.75 -22.57 -11.09
CA ILE A 203 -4.54 -23.38 -12.30
C ILE A 203 -5.41 -24.63 -12.18
N GLY A 204 -6.61 -24.56 -12.72
CA GLY A 204 -7.50 -25.72 -12.86
C GLY A 204 -7.72 -26.15 -14.31
N THR A 205 -7.69 -25.18 -15.24
CA THR A 205 -8.16 -25.36 -16.61
C THR A 205 -7.28 -24.59 -17.59
N ILE A 206 -6.82 -25.26 -18.64
CA ILE A 206 -6.18 -24.67 -19.81
C ILE A 206 -7.18 -24.70 -20.96
N ASP A 207 -7.38 -23.55 -21.60
CA ASP A 207 -8.25 -23.41 -22.76
C ASP A 207 -7.45 -22.91 -23.96
N ILE A 208 -7.42 -23.70 -25.02
CA ILE A 208 -6.58 -23.48 -26.20
C ILE A 208 -7.49 -23.36 -27.41
N SER A 209 -7.34 -22.31 -28.21
CA SER A 209 -7.97 -22.20 -29.53
C SER A 209 -6.91 -22.00 -30.62
N THR A 210 -7.01 -22.72 -31.73
CA THR A 210 -6.02 -22.67 -32.84
C THR A 210 -6.64 -23.16 -34.15
N ASP A 211 -6.04 -22.82 -35.29
CA ASP A 211 -6.50 -23.30 -36.59
C ASP A 211 -6.13 -24.77 -36.85
N ARG A 212 -4.94 -25.17 -36.38
CA ARG A 212 -4.45 -26.55 -36.43
C ARG A 212 -3.74 -26.93 -35.13
N ALA A 213 -3.89 -28.18 -34.72
CA ALA A 213 -3.07 -28.76 -33.66
C ALA A 213 -2.71 -30.22 -33.94
N VAL A 214 -1.59 -30.65 -33.36
CA VAL A 214 -1.18 -32.05 -33.27
C VAL A 214 -1.02 -32.37 -31.80
N VAL A 215 -1.74 -33.38 -31.33
CA VAL A 215 -1.70 -33.82 -29.93
C VAL A 215 -1.12 -35.23 -29.90
N TRP A 216 -0.04 -35.41 -29.14
CA TRP A 216 0.56 -36.71 -28.85
C TRP A 216 0.19 -37.14 -27.43
N THR A 217 -0.28 -38.38 -27.26
CA THR A 217 -0.55 -38.97 -25.94
C THR A 217 -0.30 -40.48 -25.93
N ALA A 218 0.13 -41.02 -24.79
CA ALA A 218 0.37 -42.44 -24.61
C ALA A 218 -0.78 -43.21 -23.92
N GLY A 219 -1.90 -42.55 -23.57
CA GLY A 219 -2.97 -43.16 -22.77
C GLY A 219 -4.38 -43.05 -23.36
N GLY A 220 -5.11 -44.18 -23.36
CA GLY A 220 -6.58 -44.25 -23.50
C GLY A 220 -7.16 -43.98 -24.89
N ALA A 221 -8.37 -44.48 -25.16
CA ALA A 221 -9.09 -44.19 -26.38
C ALA A 221 -9.50 -42.70 -26.41
N MET A 222 -8.74 -41.86 -27.12
CA MET A 222 -9.18 -40.50 -27.47
C MET A 222 -10.39 -40.63 -28.40
N GLY A 223 -11.59 -40.57 -27.83
CA GLY A 223 -12.81 -40.44 -28.60
C GLY A 223 -12.77 -39.10 -29.33
N VAL A 224 -12.84 -39.15 -30.65
CA VAL A 224 -12.81 -37.97 -31.54
C VAL A 224 -14.02 -37.03 -31.27
N VAL A 225 -15.02 -37.52 -30.53
CA VAL A 225 -16.12 -36.74 -29.94
C VAL A 225 -16.35 -37.27 -28.52
N GLY A 226 -16.04 -36.45 -27.50
CA GLY A 226 -16.26 -36.78 -26.09
C GLY A 226 -15.03 -36.58 -25.18
N GLN A 227 -15.30 -36.57 -23.87
CA GLN A 227 -14.31 -36.35 -22.80
C GLN A 227 -13.37 -37.55 -22.66
N SER A 228 -12.05 -37.31 -22.64
CA SER A 228 -11.05 -38.34 -22.33
C SER A 228 -10.44 -38.11 -20.95
N LEU A 229 -10.59 -39.06 -20.03
CA LEU A 229 -9.85 -39.07 -18.76
C LEU A 229 -8.53 -39.84 -18.90
N GLN A 230 -7.46 -39.29 -18.36
CA GLN A 230 -6.15 -39.92 -18.29
C GLN A 230 -5.43 -39.53 -16.99
N SER A 231 -4.48 -40.34 -16.53
CA SER A 231 -3.60 -39.95 -15.42
C SER A 231 -2.76 -38.72 -15.80
N GLN A 232 -2.50 -37.83 -14.85
CA GLN A 232 -1.61 -36.68 -15.02
C GLN A 232 -0.18 -37.08 -15.42
N ASP A 233 0.28 -38.27 -15.04
CA ASP A 233 1.61 -38.81 -15.39
C ASP A 233 1.72 -39.26 -16.85
N THR A 234 0.59 -39.39 -17.55
CA THR A 234 0.57 -39.79 -18.96
C THR A 234 1.26 -38.69 -19.79
N PRO A 235 2.19 -39.02 -20.71
CA PRO A 235 2.74 -38.05 -21.64
C PRO A 235 1.64 -37.35 -22.46
N LEU A 236 1.71 -36.02 -22.54
CA LEU A 236 0.83 -35.20 -23.37
C LEU A 236 1.63 -34.03 -23.93
N GLU A 237 1.79 -34.04 -25.25
CA GLU A 237 2.48 -32.99 -25.99
C GLU A 237 1.51 -32.39 -27.00
N ILE A 238 1.54 -31.07 -27.13
CA ILE A 238 0.61 -30.34 -28.00
C ILE A 238 1.43 -29.36 -28.86
N TYR A 239 1.34 -29.53 -30.18
CA TYR A 239 1.82 -28.56 -31.16
C TYR A 239 0.63 -27.84 -31.78
N MET A 240 0.73 -26.52 -31.92
CA MET A 240 -0.33 -25.65 -32.41
C MET A 240 0.22 -24.72 -33.48
N GLU A 241 -0.59 -24.45 -34.50
CA GLU A 241 -0.24 -23.53 -35.58
C GLU A 241 -1.46 -22.74 -36.07
N GLY A 242 -1.30 -21.42 -36.14
CA GLY A 242 -2.25 -20.47 -36.70
C GLY A 242 -3.27 -19.94 -35.68
N ASN A 243 -3.29 -18.61 -35.51
CA ASN A 243 -4.25 -17.89 -34.66
C ASN A 243 -4.43 -18.52 -33.27
N ILE A 244 -3.30 -18.82 -32.62
CA ILE A 244 -3.29 -19.50 -31.34
C ILE A 244 -3.74 -18.51 -30.27
N GLU A 245 -4.69 -18.95 -29.45
CA GLU A 245 -5.10 -18.28 -28.24
C GLU A 245 -5.05 -19.29 -27.10
N PHE A 246 -4.08 -19.12 -26.21
CA PHE A 246 -3.88 -19.98 -25.04
C PHE A 246 -4.29 -19.20 -23.79
N ARG A 247 -5.26 -19.71 -23.05
CA ARG A 247 -5.82 -19.08 -21.86
C ARG A 247 -5.58 -19.94 -20.63
N GLN A 248 -5.13 -19.30 -19.55
CA GLN A 248 -4.91 -19.92 -18.25
C GLN A 248 -5.16 -18.89 -17.14
N GLY A 249 -6.26 -19.05 -16.40
CA GLY A 249 -6.71 -18.02 -15.45
C GLY A 249 -6.94 -16.68 -16.16
N ASP A 250 -6.35 -15.60 -15.64
CA ASP A 250 -6.44 -14.25 -16.21
C ASP A 250 -5.39 -13.98 -17.32
N ARG A 251 -4.62 -15.00 -17.72
CA ARG A 251 -3.55 -14.87 -18.72
C ARG A 251 -4.03 -15.32 -20.08
N VAL A 252 -3.66 -14.54 -21.09
CA VAL A 252 -3.92 -14.87 -22.49
C VAL A 252 -2.63 -14.73 -23.28
N VAL A 253 -2.28 -15.77 -24.03
CA VAL A 253 -1.15 -15.78 -24.96
C VAL A 253 -1.68 -15.92 -26.37
N TYR A 254 -1.29 -15.00 -27.24
CA TYR A 254 -1.46 -15.08 -28.68
C TYR A 254 -0.15 -15.50 -29.34
N ALA A 255 -0.21 -16.37 -30.34
CA ALA A 255 0.99 -16.84 -31.05
C ALA A 255 0.68 -17.36 -32.46
N ASP A 256 1.72 -17.44 -33.28
CA ASP A 256 1.63 -18.09 -34.60
C ASP A 256 1.87 -19.59 -34.50
N ARG A 257 2.84 -19.99 -33.67
CA ARG A 257 3.23 -21.39 -33.43
C ARG A 257 3.56 -21.59 -31.97
N MET A 258 3.10 -22.71 -31.40
CA MET A 258 3.36 -23.05 -30.01
C MET A 258 3.54 -24.56 -29.87
N PHE A 259 4.49 -24.97 -29.04
CA PHE A 259 4.66 -26.35 -28.61
C PHE A 259 4.71 -26.39 -27.09
N TYR A 260 4.03 -27.36 -26.48
CA TYR A 260 3.96 -27.51 -25.04
C TYR A 260 3.96 -28.99 -24.63
N ASP A 261 4.92 -29.38 -23.78
CA ASP A 261 4.96 -30.68 -23.09
C ASP A 261 4.38 -30.51 -21.69
N VAL A 262 3.15 -31.00 -21.50
CA VAL A 262 2.38 -30.81 -20.26
C VAL A 262 3.03 -31.52 -19.08
N ARG A 263 3.73 -32.64 -19.31
CA ARG A 263 4.35 -33.42 -18.24
C ARG A 263 5.65 -32.78 -17.77
N ARG A 264 6.50 -32.35 -18.71
CA ARG A 264 7.79 -31.73 -18.39
C ARG A 264 7.68 -30.24 -18.08
N GLN A 265 6.54 -29.61 -18.36
CA GLN A 265 6.32 -28.16 -18.25
C GLN A 265 7.34 -27.36 -19.08
N VAL A 266 7.65 -27.87 -20.28
CA VAL A 266 8.57 -27.25 -21.23
C VAL A 266 7.76 -26.77 -22.43
N GLY A 267 8.04 -25.56 -22.90
CA GLY A 267 7.28 -24.96 -23.99
C GLY A 267 8.10 -24.01 -24.85
N ILE A 268 7.68 -23.85 -26.09
CA ILE A 268 8.19 -22.80 -26.98
C ILE A 268 7.02 -22.12 -27.70
N ILE A 269 7.05 -20.80 -27.72
CA ILE A 269 6.03 -19.95 -28.30
C ILE A 269 6.74 -19.02 -29.28
N LEU A 270 6.30 -18.98 -30.55
CA LEU A 270 6.88 -18.13 -31.58
C LEU A 270 5.92 -17.00 -31.95
N ASN A 271 6.47 -15.79 -32.10
CA ASN A 271 5.72 -14.55 -32.27
C ASN A 271 4.64 -14.39 -31.18
N ALA A 272 5.08 -14.49 -29.93
CA ALA A 272 4.20 -14.49 -28.78
C ALA A 272 3.78 -13.08 -28.41
N GLU A 273 2.51 -12.92 -28.05
CA GLU A 273 1.97 -11.76 -27.35
C GLU A 273 1.23 -12.25 -26.10
N LEU A 274 1.83 -11.99 -24.94
CA LEU A 274 1.32 -12.35 -23.62
C LEU A 274 0.64 -11.14 -22.98
N LEU A 275 -0.54 -11.38 -22.44
CA LEU A 275 -1.24 -10.47 -21.54
C LEU A 275 -1.35 -11.15 -20.17
N THR A 276 -0.77 -10.53 -19.14
CA THR A 276 -0.80 -11.05 -17.78
C THR A 276 -1.07 -9.93 -16.77
N PRO A 277 -1.86 -10.17 -15.72
CA PRO A 277 -1.85 -9.28 -14.55
C PRO A 277 -0.46 -9.34 -13.90
N LEU A 278 -0.08 -8.26 -13.23
CA LEU A 278 1.06 -8.27 -12.32
C LEU A 278 0.66 -8.91 -10.98
N PRO A 279 1.59 -9.56 -10.27
CA PRO A 279 1.39 -9.97 -8.89
C PRO A 279 0.92 -8.77 -8.06
N LYS A 280 -0.13 -8.94 -7.26
CA LYS A 280 -0.48 -7.96 -6.25
C LYS A 280 0.51 -8.08 -5.10
N THR A 281 1.43 -7.13 -4.97
CA THR A 281 2.29 -7.00 -3.79
C THR A 281 1.72 -5.89 -2.89
N GLU A 282 2.10 -5.88 -1.61
CA GLU A 282 1.68 -4.81 -0.69
C GLU A 282 2.11 -3.41 -1.19
N LYS A 283 3.24 -3.34 -1.93
CA LYS A 283 3.82 -2.10 -2.45
C LYS A 283 3.30 -1.71 -3.85
N LEU A 284 2.80 -2.64 -4.66
CA LEU A 284 2.39 -2.39 -6.04
C LEU A 284 1.04 -3.05 -6.39
N GLU A 285 -0.04 -2.26 -6.43
CA GLU A 285 -1.35 -2.72 -6.90
C GLU A 285 -1.64 -2.19 -8.31
N TYR A 286 -1.09 -2.85 -9.34
CA TYR A 286 -1.45 -2.55 -10.72
C TYR A 286 -2.72 -3.32 -11.12
N GLN A 287 -3.84 -2.62 -11.25
CA GLN A 287 -5.14 -3.21 -11.60
C GLN A 287 -5.29 -3.55 -13.10
N GLY A 288 -4.25 -3.34 -13.92
CA GLY A 288 -4.26 -3.60 -15.36
C GLY A 288 -3.51 -4.88 -15.79
N LEU A 289 -3.54 -5.16 -17.09
CA LEU A 289 -2.74 -6.24 -17.70
C LEU A 289 -1.48 -5.66 -18.33
N VAL A 290 -0.34 -6.28 -18.06
CA VAL A 290 0.92 -6.03 -18.77
C VAL A 290 0.92 -6.79 -20.08
N ARG A 291 1.35 -6.11 -21.15
CA ARG A 291 1.53 -6.67 -22.49
C ARG A 291 3.01 -6.92 -22.72
N LEU A 292 3.37 -8.17 -23.00
CA LEU A 292 4.70 -8.61 -23.40
C LEU A 292 4.61 -9.19 -24.81
N ARG A 293 5.46 -8.74 -25.73
CA ARG A 293 5.58 -9.33 -27.07
C ARG A 293 7.00 -9.77 -27.31
N ALA A 294 7.20 -10.97 -27.85
CA ALA A 294 8.53 -11.52 -28.10
C ALA A 294 8.56 -12.34 -29.39
N ALA A 295 9.70 -12.35 -30.07
CA ALA A 295 9.91 -13.21 -31.24
C ALA A 295 9.85 -14.71 -30.87
N ALA A 296 10.38 -15.05 -29.70
CA ALA A 296 10.21 -16.37 -29.11
C ALA A 296 10.19 -16.28 -27.59
N ILE A 297 9.33 -17.07 -26.95
CA ILE A 297 9.35 -17.35 -25.52
C ILE A 297 9.62 -18.85 -25.34
N ARG A 298 10.54 -19.20 -24.45
CA ARG A 298 10.88 -20.57 -24.09
C ARG A 298 10.67 -20.75 -22.59
N GLN A 299 9.95 -21.80 -22.23
CA GLN A 299 9.86 -22.28 -20.87
C GLN A 299 10.80 -23.48 -20.75
N LEU A 300 11.83 -23.37 -19.91
CA LEU A 300 12.84 -24.41 -19.72
C LEU A 300 12.43 -25.41 -18.64
N ASP A 301 11.73 -24.94 -17.61
CA ASP A 301 11.08 -25.74 -16.55
C ASP A 301 9.94 -24.93 -15.88
N ALA A 302 9.47 -25.37 -14.72
CA ALA A 302 8.37 -24.72 -13.99
C ALA A 302 8.68 -23.29 -13.53
N SER A 303 9.95 -22.96 -13.29
CA SER A 303 10.41 -21.68 -12.72
C SER A 303 11.28 -20.85 -13.65
N HIS A 304 11.80 -21.40 -14.76
CA HIS A 304 12.71 -20.70 -15.69
C HIS A 304 12.09 -20.41 -17.05
N PHE A 305 12.06 -19.14 -17.43
CA PHE A 305 11.54 -18.66 -18.72
C PHE A 305 12.55 -17.75 -19.40
N THR A 306 12.61 -17.80 -20.73
CA THR A 306 13.41 -16.86 -21.54
C THR A 306 12.60 -16.31 -22.71
N ALA A 307 12.77 -15.04 -23.02
CA ALA A 307 12.11 -14.35 -24.13
C ALA A 307 13.15 -13.59 -24.97
N THR A 308 13.17 -13.83 -26.28
CA THR A 308 14.12 -13.22 -27.21
C THR A 308 13.45 -12.14 -28.05
N SER A 309 14.14 -11.01 -28.26
CA SER A 309 13.62 -9.82 -28.93
C SER A 309 12.25 -9.43 -28.38
N ALA A 310 12.23 -9.21 -27.07
CA ALA A 310 11.03 -8.97 -26.30
C ALA A 310 10.82 -7.48 -26.06
N TRP A 311 9.58 -7.06 -25.94
CA TRP A 311 9.26 -5.76 -25.37
C TRP A 311 8.05 -5.85 -24.45
N VAL A 312 8.03 -4.97 -23.45
CA VAL A 312 7.02 -4.94 -22.39
C VAL A 312 6.43 -3.54 -22.28
N THR A 313 5.12 -3.45 -22.10
CA THR A 313 4.40 -2.19 -21.85
C THR A 313 3.15 -2.43 -21.00
N THR A 314 2.67 -1.39 -20.34
CA THR A 314 1.32 -1.38 -19.74
C THR A 314 0.27 -0.76 -20.69
N SER A 315 0.69 -0.22 -21.84
CA SER A 315 -0.24 0.31 -22.84
C SER A 315 -1.00 -0.79 -23.55
N ARG A 316 -2.32 -0.59 -23.69
CA ARG A 316 -3.24 -1.51 -24.39
C ARG A 316 -3.47 -1.14 -25.86
N MET A 317 -2.86 -0.05 -26.33
CA MET A 317 -2.98 0.39 -27.71
C MET A 317 -2.16 -0.50 -28.65
N GLU A 318 -2.54 -0.54 -29.93
CA GLU A 318 -1.79 -1.26 -30.96
C GLU A 318 -0.35 -0.75 -31.06
N GLU A 319 -0.20 0.58 -31.15
CA GLU A 319 1.08 1.31 -31.01
C GLU A 319 1.22 1.85 -29.58
N PRO A 320 2.13 1.31 -28.75
CA PRO A 320 2.28 1.76 -27.38
C PRO A 320 3.01 3.11 -27.31
N THR A 321 2.48 4.05 -26.54
CA THR A 321 3.13 5.35 -26.28
C THR A 321 4.50 5.20 -25.65
N TYR A 322 4.73 4.14 -24.88
CA TYR A 322 6.04 3.77 -24.37
C TYR A 322 6.19 2.25 -24.31
N HIS A 323 7.39 1.74 -24.50
CA HIS A 323 7.70 0.34 -24.22
C HIS A 323 9.18 0.16 -23.85
N PHE A 324 9.43 -0.87 -23.07
CA PHE A 324 10.77 -1.32 -22.73
C PHE A 324 11.13 -2.48 -23.66
N GLY A 325 12.09 -2.28 -24.55
CA GLY A 325 12.59 -3.32 -25.46
C GLY A 325 13.86 -3.96 -24.92
N ALA A 326 14.01 -5.28 -25.09
CA ALA A 326 15.17 -6.06 -24.69
C ALA A 326 15.50 -7.11 -25.76
N GLY A 327 16.80 -7.33 -25.98
CA GLY A 327 17.28 -8.41 -26.85
C GLY A 327 16.98 -9.79 -26.28
N GLU A 328 17.08 -9.94 -24.96
CA GLU A 328 16.74 -11.16 -24.22
C GLU A 328 16.22 -10.79 -22.83
N ILE A 329 15.22 -11.51 -22.33
CA ILE A 329 14.71 -11.43 -20.94
C ILE A 329 14.66 -12.86 -20.39
N SER A 330 15.33 -13.13 -19.27
CA SER A 330 15.18 -14.35 -18.47
C SER A 330 14.42 -14.07 -17.19
N PHE A 331 13.67 -15.05 -16.73
CA PHE A 331 12.86 -14.98 -15.51
C PHE A 331 12.99 -16.28 -14.71
N GLU A 332 13.22 -16.16 -13.41
CA GLU A 332 13.44 -17.24 -12.44
C GLU A 332 12.63 -16.98 -11.16
N ASP A 333 11.94 -18.00 -10.62
CA ASP A 333 11.17 -17.91 -9.36
C ASP A 333 11.73 -18.89 -8.30
N PHE A 334 12.08 -18.35 -7.13
CA PHE A 334 12.61 -19.08 -5.98
C PHE A 334 11.70 -18.91 -4.76
N GLN A 335 11.57 -19.97 -3.94
CA GLN A 335 10.89 -19.90 -2.65
C GLN A 335 11.89 -19.61 -1.52
N SER A 336 11.60 -18.60 -0.70
CA SER A 336 12.35 -18.27 0.53
C SER A 336 11.41 -18.29 1.75
N GLN A 337 11.99 -18.36 2.95
CA GLN A 337 11.23 -18.26 4.20
C GLN A 337 11.40 -16.88 4.82
N SER A 338 10.29 -16.18 5.07
CA SER A 338 10.23 -14.95 5.84
C SER A 338 9.50 -15.20 7.17
N PHE A 339 9.44 -14.20 8.06
CA PHE A 339 8.76 -14.32 9.36
C PHE A 339 7.83 -13.14 9.60
N ASN A 340 6.63 -13.44 10.10
CA ASN A 340 5.69 -12.40 10.49
C ASN A 340 6.18 -11.69 11.77
N PRO A 341 6.33 -10.35 11.78
CA PRO A 341 6.92 -9.63 12.93
C PRO A 341 6.01 -9.60 14.17
N TYR A 342 4.71 -9.82 14.01
CA TYR A 342 3.75 -9.82 15.11
C TYR A 342 3.59 -11.21 15.73
N THR A 343 3.47 -12.24 14.90
CA THR A 343 3.18 -13.62 15.33
C THR A 343 4.43 -14.50 15.47
N GLY A 344 5.52 -14.18 14.76
CA GLY A 344 6.76 -14.98 14.72
C GLY A 344 6.64 -16.27 13.91
N GLU A 345 5.55 -16.45 13.16
CA GLU A 345 5.31 -17.62 12.33
C GLU A 345 6.07 -17.52 10.99
N PRO A 346 6.57 -18.65 10.43
CA PRO A 346 7.22 -18.66 9.13
C PRO A 346 6.19 -18.43 8.02
N GLU A 347 6.53 -17.53 7.11
CA GLU A 347 5.78 -17.20 5.91
C GLU A 347 6.61 -17.58 4.68
N ILE A 348 5.98 -18.15 3.64
CA ILE A 348 6.69 -18.49 2.41
C ILE A 348 6.68 -17.25 1.53
N ASP A 349 7.86 -16.74 1.24
CA ASP A 349 8.07 -15.62 0.34
C ASP A 349 8.58 -16.13 -1.01
N HIS A 350 8.30 -15.36 -2.07
CA HIS A 350 8.68 -15.70 -3.44
C HIS A 350 9.62 -14.63 -3.98
N ARG A 351 10.84 -15.04 -4.35
CA ARG A 351 11.84 -14.18 -4.98
C ARG A 351 11.80 -14.40 -6.49
N GLN A 352 11.44 -13.38 -7.24
CA GLN A 352 11.13 -13.46 -8.67
C GLN A 352 12.16 -12.71 -9.50
N LEU A 353 13.30 -13.33 -9.80
CA LEU A 353 14.40 -12.67 -10.52
C LEU A 353 14.09 -12.54 -12.02
N ALA A 354 14.24 -11.34 -12.56
CA ALA A 354 14.20 -11.06 -13.99
C ALA A 354 15.52 -10.42 -14.44
N GLU A 355 16.21 -11.04 -15.40
CA GLU A 355 17.39 -10.47 -16.05
C GLU A 355 17.05 -10.14 -17.50
N SER A 356 17.54 -9.01 -18.03
CA SER A 356 17.35 -8.63 -19.42
C SER A 356 18.60 -7.98 -20.01
N ARG A 357 18.84 -8.23 -21.31
CA ARG A 357 20.04 -7.81 -22.03
C ARG A 357 19.71 -7.02 -23.28
N GLY A 358 20.53 -6.00 -23.57
CA GLY A 358 20.36 -5.10 -24.72
C GLY A 358 19.08 -4.28 -24.60
N ASN A 359 18.92 -3.58 -23.48
CA ASN A 359 17.69 -2.91 -23.12
C ASN A 359 17.62 -1.50 -23.72
N THR A 360 16.46 -1.09 -24.20
CA THR A 360 16.21 0.26 -24.72
C THR A 360 14.80 0.70 -24.34
N VAL A 361 14.68 1.89 -23.76
CA VAL A 361 13.38 2.54 -23.48
C VAL A 361 12.98 3.35 -24.70
N TYR A 362 11.76 3.10 -25.19
CA TYR A 362 11.16 3.83 -26.30
C TYR A 362 9.98 4.67 -25.82
N VAL A 363 9.90 5.92 -26.29
CA VAL A 363 8.75 6.82 -26.07
C VAL A 363 8.31 7.34 -27.43
N GLY A 364 7.05 7.08 -27.81
CA GLY A 364 6.52 7.42 -29.14
C GLY A 364 7.32 6.76 -30.28
N GLY A 365 7.88 5.57 -30.04
CA GLY A 365 8.77 4.87 -30.99
C GLY A 365 10.21 5.41 -31.06
N ILE A 366 10.54 6.47 -30.33
CA ILE A 366 11.89 7.06 -30.30
C ILE A 366 12.69 6.44 -29.14
N PRO A 367 13.89 5.89 -29.37
CA PRO A 367 14.75 5.41 -28.30
C PRO A 367 15.28 6.60 -27.48
N VAL A 368 14.98 6.63 -26.18
CA VAL A 368 15.37 7.73 -25.28
C VAL A 368 16.50 7.34 -24.33
N PHE A 369 16.63 6.04 -24.02
CA PHE A 369 17.61 5.55 -23.06
C PHE A 369 18.01 4.11 -23.38
N TYR A 370 19.31 3.80 -23.36
CA TYR A 370 19.86 2.47 -23.60
C TYR A 370 20.56 1.96 -22.34
N TRP A 371 20.38 0.68 -22.03
CA TRP A 371 21.03 0.04 -20.90
C TRP A 371 21.47 -1.41 -21.19
N PRO A 372 22.75 -1.81 -20.98
CA PRO A 372 23.27 -3.11 -21.44
C PRO A 372 22.62 -4.34 -20.78
N THR A 373 22.49 -4.33 -19.45
CA THR A 373 21.99 -5.46 -18.66
C THR A 373 21.19 -4.97 -17.47
N ILE A 374 19.98 -5.50 -17.27
CA ILE A 374 19.12 -5.30 -16.10
C ILE A 374 18.96 -6.66 -15.42
N ALA A 375 18.92 -6.70 -14.10
CA ALA A 375 18.76 -7.86 -13.24
C ALA A 375 18.06 -7.37 -11.98
N THR A 376 16.78 -7.66 -11.84
CA THR A 376 15.92 -7.12 -10.80
C THR A 376 15.11 -8.26 -10.17
N ASP A 377 14.73 -8.12 -8.91
CA ASP A 377 13.69 -8.96 -8.33
C ASP A 377 12.34 -8.29 -8.65
N LEU A 378 11.38 -8.98 -9.27
CA LEU A 378 10.07 -8.42 -9.60
C LEU A 378 9.24 -8.08 -8.35
N SER A 379 9.67 -8.47 -7.16
CA SER A 379 9.18 -7.90 -5.90
C SER A 379 9.60 -6.42 -5.72
N LYS A 380 10.71 -6.00 -6.32
CA LYS A 380 11.30 -4.65 -6.38
C LYS A 380 11.70 -4.27 -7.82
N PRO A 381 10.77 -3.82 -8.67
CA PRO A 381 10.94 -3.73 -10.12
C PRO A 381 11.96 -2.67 -10.62
N SER A 382 12.72 -2.02 -9.74
CA SER A 382 13.80 -1.07 -10.01
C SER A 382 15.17 -1.77 -10.16
N PHE A 383 16.05 -1.19 -10.99
CA PHE A 383 17.35 -1.80 -11.33
C PHE A 383 18.58 -1.08 -10.73
N PHE A 384 18.42 0.15 -10.27
CA PHE A 384 19.40 0.86 -9.44
C PHE A 384 18.73 2.02 -8.75
N ILE A 385 17.74 2.62 -9.40
CA ILE A 385 16.99 3.76 -8.90
C ILE A 385 15.65 3.23 -8.44
N ASP A 386 15.44 3.20 -7.13
CA ASP A 386 14.18 2.86 -6.50
C ASP A 386 13.19 4.02 -6.59
N GLY A 387 13.70 5.26 -6.62
CA GLY A 387 12.89 6.47 -6.68
C GLY A 387 13.61 7.61 -7.38
N LEU A 388 12.88 8.31 -8.26
CA LEU A 388 13.28 9.63 -8.75
C LEU A 388 12.10 10.57 -8.52
N ARG A 389 12.30 11.59 -7.69
CA ARG A 389 11.30 12.64 -7.44
C ARG A 389 11.87 13.97 -7.86
N ILE A 390 11.07 14.74 -8.59
CA ILE A 390 11.41 16.10 -9.00
C ILE A 390 10.32 17.01 -8.47
N GLY A 391 10.71 18.01 -7.68
CA GLY A 391 9.82 18.94 -7.01
C GLY A 391 10.27 20.38 -7.16
N ASN A 392 9.38 21.32 -6.85
CA ASN A 392 9.74 22.71 -6.69
C ASN A 392 8.81 23.37 -5.65
N ASP A 393 9.39 24.05 -4.66
CA ASP A 393 8.66 24.87 -3.69
C ASP A 393 9.49 26.07 -3.23
N ASN A 394 8.93 26.90 -2.35
CA ASN A 394 9.57 28.12 -1.84
C ASN A 394 10.46 27.89 -0.60
N VAL A 395 10.60 26.65 -0.14
CA VAL A 395 11.34 26.30 1.09
C VAL A 395 12.65 25.63 0.72
N PHE A 396 12.61 24.65 -0.18
CA PHE A 396 13.75 23.86 -0.66
C PHE A 396 14.15 24.20 -2.11
N GLY A 397 13.36 25.02 -2.81
CA GLY A 397 13.62 25.38 -4.19
C GLY A 397 13.33 24.21 -5.14
N THR A 398 14.15 24.07 -6.19
CA THR A 398 14.09 22.94 -7.12
C THR A 398 14.72 21.71 -6.48
N GLN A 399 13.99 20.61 -6.48
CA GLN A 399 14.34 19.37 -5.79
C GLN A 399 14.53 18.26 -6.82
N VAL A 400 15.64 17.55 -6.72
CA VAL A 400 15.89 16.30 -7.45
C VAL A 400 16.34 15.27 -6.42
N LEU A 401 15.45 14.36 -6.07
CA LEU A 401 15.67 13.34 -5.05
C LEU A 401 15.82 12.00 -5.76
N VAL A 402 16.92 11.30 -5.49
CA VAL A 402 17.25 10.04 -6.15
C VAL A 402 17.56 8.98 -5.10
N ASP A 403 16.72 7.96 -5.05
CA ASP A 403 16.88 6.80 -4.18
C ASP A 403 17.47 5.65 -4.99
N PHE A 404 18.52 5.02 -4.48
CA PHE A 404 19.23 3.92 -5.10
C PHE A 404 19.18 2.64 -4.27
N ASP A 405 19.06 1.49 -4.94
CA ASP A 405 19.31 0.18 -4.31
C ASP A 405 20.82 -0.01 -4.15
N ALA A 406 21.28 -0.04 -2.91
CA ALA A 406 22.70 -0.11 -2.57
C ALA A 406 23.33 -1.44 -2.99
N TYR A 407 22.59 -2.55 -2.86
CA TYR A 407 23.08 -3.87 -3.26
C TYR A 407 23.35 -3.92 -4.76
N GLN A 408 22.42 -3.38 -5.54
CA GLN A 408 22.55 -3.29 -6.99
C GLN A 408 23.69 -2.33 -7.37
N LEU A 409 23.75 -1.14 -6.75
CA LEU A 409 24.78 -0.14 -7.03
C LEU A 409 26.20 -0.67 -6.76
N PHE A 410 26.39 -1.43 -5.68
CA PHE A 410 27.66 -2.06 -5.35
C PHE A 410 27.88 -3.43 -6.04
N GLY A 411 26.91 -3.93 -6.80
CA GLY A 411 26.99 -5.21 -7.50
C GLY A 411 27.02 -6.43 -6.57
N ILE A 412 26.45 -6.32 -5.37
CA ILE A 412 26.34 -7.40 -4.38
C ILE A 412 25.22 -8.35 -4.84
N ARG A 413 25.60 -9.53 -5.32
CA ARG A 413 24.67 -10.53 -5.88
C ARG A 413 24.07 -11.48 -4.84
N ASP A 414 24.85 -11.76 -3.79
CA ASP A 414 24.44 -12.63 -2.69
C ASP A 414 23.95 -11.75 -1.54
N THR A 415 22.74 -11.21 -1.70
CA THR A 415 22.14 -10.34 -0.69
C THR A 415 21.68 -11.18 0.50
N PRO A 416 21.98 -10.76 1.74
CA PRO A 416 21.46 -11.46 2.92
C PRO A 416 19.93 -11.57 2.85
N GLU A 417 19.40 -12.73 3.24
CA GLU A 417 17.95 -12.91 3.22
C GLU A 417 17.25 -11.98 4.21
N GLY A 418 16.12 -11.42 3.78
CA GLY A 418 15.31 -10.52 4.60
C GLY A 418 15.96 -9.17 4.90
N THR A 419 16.86 -8.66 4.04
CA THR A 419 17.46 -7.32 4.20
C THR A 419 17.18 -6.41 3.00
N ASP A 420 17.03 -5.12 3.27
CA ASP A 420 16.91 -4.03 2.29
C ASP A 420 17.98 -2.97 2.58
N TRP A 421 18.61 -2.42 1.55
CA TRP A 421 19.62 -1.38 1.71
C TRP A 421 19.47 -0.31 0.63
N GLY A 422 19.03 0.87 1.04
CA GLY A 422 18.92 2.06 0.19
C GLY A 422 20.05 3.07 0.40
N LEU A 423 20.31 3.85 -0.64
CA LEU A 423 21.15 5.05 -0.63
C LEU A 423 20.37 6.19 -1.27
N SER A 424 20.35 7.36 -0.65
CA SER A 424 19.74 8.54 -1.25
C SER A 424 20.77 9.60 -1.62
N LEU A 425 20.53 10.30 -2.72
CA LEU A 425 21.26 11.47 -3.16
C LEU A 425 20.28 12.54 -3.60
N ASP A 426 20.25 13.64 -2.85
CA ASP A 426 19.23 14.67 -2.97
C ASP A 426 19.88 16.00 -3.31
N TYR A 427 19.32 16.71 -4.29
CA TYR A 427 19.72 18.07 -4.61
C TYR A 427 18.55 19.02 -4.36
N LEU A 428 18.77 20.00 -3.50
CA LEU A 428 17.83 21.04 -3.12
C LEU A 428 18.45 22.39 -3.47
N SER A 429 17.88 23.14 -4.44
CA SER A 429 18.54 24.35 -4.95
C SER A 429 18.76 25.44 -3.91
N ASP A 430 17.93 25.49 -2.87
CA ASP A 430 17.94 26.54 -1.84
C ASP A 430 18.51 26.02 -0.49
N ARG A 431 19.12 24.83 -0.49
CA ARG A 431 19.77 24.21 0.69
C ARG A 431 21.12 23.57 0.42
N GLY A 432 21.27 22.85 -0.70
CA GLY A 432 22.49 22.12 -1.04
C GLY A 432 22.27 20.66 -1.43
N LEU A 433 23.32 19.85 -1.27
CA LEU A 433 23.34 18.43 -1.61
C LEU A 433 23.16 17.58 -0.34
N GLY A 434 22.06 16.85 -0.28
CA GLY A 434 21.74 15.85 0.72
C GLY A 434 22.16 14.44 0.29
N HIS A 435 22.39 13.58 1.27
CA HIS A 435 22.74 12.18 1.07
C HIS A 435 22.27 11.36 2.26
N GLY A 436 21.94 10.11 2.01
CA GLY A 436 21.46 9.24 3.06
C GLY A 436 21.62 7.75 2.75
N THR A 437 21.29 6.94 3.73
CA THR A 437 21.23 5.49 3.62
C THR A 437 20.24 4.95 4.62
N ASP A 438 19.42 4.02 4.16
CA ASP A 438 18.50 3.25 4.98
C ASP A 438 18.81 1.76 4.88
N PHE A 439 18.67 1.04 5.98
CA PHE A 439 18.93 -0.38 6.09
C PHE A 439 17.84 -1.04 6.91
N GLU A 440 17.01 -1.84 6.25
CA GLU A 440 15.94 -2.62 6.87
C GLU A 440 16.31 -4.10 6.92
N TYR A 441 15.87 -4.78 7.98
CA TYR A 441 15.99 -6.22 8.07
C TYR A 441 14.82 -6.85 8.83
N ASN A 442 14.40 -8.02 8.36
CA ASN A 442 13.43 -8.91 9.00
C ASN A 442 13.88 -10.37 8.82
N ARG A 443 14.37 -11.01 9.87
CA ARG A 443 15.01 -12.32 9.81
C ARG A 443 14.68 -13.20 11.01
N GLY A 444 14.93 -14.51 10.88
CA GLY A 444 14.80 -15.50 11.95
C GLY A 444 15.97 -15.56 12.93
N ASP A 445 17.05 -14.83 12.66
CA ASP A 445 18.25 -14.76 13.50
C ASP A 445 19.01 -13.45 13.31
N PHE A 446 19.80 -13.07 14.32
CA PHE A 446 20.73 -11.94 14.27
C PHE A 446 21.91 -12.18 15.20
N PHE A 447 23.13 -11.91 14.75
CA PHE A 447 24.38 -12.20 15.48
C PHE A 447 24.48 -13.63 16.06
N ASN A 448 24.03 -14.64 15.30
CA ASN A 448 23.95 -16.05 15.73
C ASN A 448 22.98 -16.34 16.90
N PHE A 449 22.13 -15.39 17.27
CA PHE A 449 21.02 -15.61 18.19
C PHE A 449 19.75 -15.90 17.41
N VAL A 450 19.18 -17.08 17.63
CA VAL A 450 17.95 -17.52 16.98
C VAL A 450 16.75 -16.83 17.60
N GLY A 451 15.89 -16.28 16.76
CA GLY A 451 14.66 -15.60 17.16
C GLY A 451 14.25 -14.51 16.16
N PRO A 452 12.94 -14.25 16.00
CA PRO A 452 12.46 -13.24 15.06
C PRO A 452 13.07 -11.89 15.42
N THR A 453 13.70 -11.28 14.43
CA THR A 453 14.50 -10.08 14.54
C THR A 453 14.12 -9.12 13.43
N THR A 454 13.75 -7.90 13.80
CA THR A 454 13.43 -6.82 12.87
C THR A 454 14.17 -5.56 13.24
N GLY A 455 14.55 -4.77 12.26
CA GLY A 455 15.04 -3.43 12.51
C GLY A 455 15.15 -2.57 11.25
N LEU A 456 15.35 -1.29 11.51
CA LEU A 456 15.50 -0.22 10.54
C LEU A 456 16.59 0.71 11.07
N TRP A 457 17.56 1.03 10.23
CA TRP A 457 18.52 2.09 10.44
C TRP A 457 18.37 3.06 9.28
N ASP A 458 18.31 4.35 9.57
CA ASP A 458 18.11 5.39 8.58
C ASP A 458 18.99 6.58 8.96
N PHE A 459 19.85 6.98 8.04
CA PHE A 459 20.67 8.16 8.14
C PHE A 459 20.42 9.05 6.94
N TRP A 460 20.17 10.33 7.18
CA TRP A 460 20.13 11.34 6.12
C TRP A 460 20.82 12.61 6.61
N GLY A 461 21.63 13.23 5.77
CA GLY A 461 22.30 14.48 6.08
C GLY A 461 22.58 15.36 4.86
N ILE A 462 22.78 16.64 5.11
CA ILE A 462 22.95 17.70 4.13
C ILE A 462 23.93 18.75 4.63
N SER A 463 24.76 19.28 3.75
CA SER A 463 25.42 20.57 4.01
C SER A 463 24.43 21.67 3.64
N ASP A 464 23.87 22.33 4.66
CA ASP A 464 22.76 23.26 4.53
C ASP A 464 23.26 24.71 4.61
N ASP A 465 23.01 25.52 3.58
CA ASP A 465 23.34 26.95 3.53
C ASP A 465 22.12 27.87 3.65
N GLY A 466 20.94 27.30 3.90
CA GLY A 466 19.66 28.00 3.90
C GLY A 466 19.17 28.51 5.26
N PHE A 467 17.99 29.13 5.24
CA PHE A 467 17.26 29.53 6.45
C PHE A 467 16.02 28.67 6.65
N ASP A 468 15.79 28.23 7.89
CA ASP A 468 14.62 27.47 8.27
C ASP A 468 13.36 28.34 8.36
N ASN A 469 12.24 27.75 7.94
CA ASN A 469 10.91 28.31 8.04
C ASN A 469 10.00 27.38 8.86
N LEU A 470 9.97 27.63 10.17
CA LEU A 470 9.24 26.87 11.18
C LEU A 470 7.85 27.49 11.47
N GLY A 471 7.30 28.25 10.53
CA GLY A 471 6.00 28.91 10.68
C GLY A 471 6.04 30.29 11.35
N LEU A 472 4.92 30.68 11.98
CA LEU A 472 4.70 32.07 12.45
C LEU A 472 5.77 32.49 13.48
N GLY A 473 6.41 33.65 13.23
CA GLY A 473 7.45 34.19 14.11
C GLY A 473 8.83 33.53 13.97
N ARG A 474 8.97 32.49 13.12
CA ARG A 474 10.19 31.69 12.93
C ARG A 474 10.43 31.31 11.46
N ARG A 475 10.22 32.27 10.53
CA ARG A 475 10.31 32.03 9.07
C ARG A 475 11.71 32.18 8.46
N MET A 476 12.66 32.67 9.24
CA MET A 476 14.02 32.97 8.80
C MET A 476 14.95 32.70 9.97
N ILE A 477 15.11 31.43 10.30
CA ILE A 477 15.99 30.96 11.38
C ILE A 477 17.27 30.45 10.73
N LEU A 478 18.41 31.01 11.13
CA LEU A 478 19.70 30.42 10.81
C LEU A 478 19.89 29.18 11.71
N PRO A 479 20.10 27.97 11.13
CA PRO A 479 20.38 26.76 11.90
C PRO A 479 21.63 26.90 12.79
N GLU A 480 21.73 26.05 13.80
CA GLU A 480 22.90 26.06 14.72
C GLU A 480 24.13 25.36 14.11
N GLU A 481 23.90 24.46 13.17
CA GLU A 481 24.92 23.63 12.51
C GLU A 481 24.84 23.81 10.98
N ASP A 482 26.00 23.89 10.32
CA ASP A 482 26.09 23.97 8.86
C ASP A 482 25.90 22.59 8.19
N TYR A 483 26.33 21.53 8.86
CA TYR A 483 26.11 20.15 8.40
C TYR A 483 25.03 19.50 9.27
N ARG A 484 23.88 19.25 8.64
CA ARG A 484 22.66 18.86 9.34
C ARG A 484 22.27 17.43 9.00
N PHE A 485 21.75 16.69 9.96
CA PHE A 485 21.43 15.28 9.76
C PHE A 485 20.41 14.74 10.77
N ARG A 486 19.83 13.60 10.42
CA ARG A 486 19.11 12.69 11.30
C ARG A 486 19.68 11.29 11.16
N MET A 487 19.97 10.65 12.28
CA MET A 487 20.21 9.22 12.41
C MET A 487 19.11 8.62 13.28
N PHE A 488 18.39 7.67 12.71
CA PHE A 488 17.29 6.97 13.34
C PHE A 488 17.54 5.47 13.27
N GLY A 489 17.33 4.76 14.37
CA GLY A 489 17.59 3.34 14.47
C GLY A 489 16.58 2.67 15.37
N ARG A 490 16.04 1.54 14.93
CA ARG A 490 15.21 0.65 15.74
C ARG A 490 15.62 -0.79 15.48
N HIS A 491 15.83 -1.52 16.56
CA HIS A 491 16.11 -2.94 16.55
C HIS A 491 15.17 -3.62 17.54
N ARG A 492 14.57 -4.73 17.15
CA ARG A 492 13.82 -5.60 18.06
C ARG A 492 14.14 -7.06 17.76
N GLN A 493 14.53 -7.79 18.79
CA GLN A 493 14.81 -9.21 18.72
C GLN A 493 14.12 -9.94 19.88
N ARG A 494 13.37 -11.00 19.57
CA ARG A 494 12.80 -11.90 20.59
C ARG A 494 13.62 -13.18 20.67
N LEU A 495 14.18 -13.45 21.84
CA LEU A 495 14.99 -14.63 22.11
C LEU A 495 14.10 -15.82 22.52
N GLN A 496 14.55 -17.05 22.22
CA GLN A 496 13.83 -18.28 22.56
C GLN A 496 13.55 -18.47 24.07
N ASN A 497 14.32 -17.82 24.93
CA ASN A 497 14.18 -17.88 26.39
C ASN A 497 13.12 -16.91 26.96
N GLY A 498 12.39 -16.20 26.08
CA GLY A 498 11.32 -15.26 26.42
C GLY A 498 11.77 -13.82 26.70
N TRP A 499 13.05 -13.50 26.47
CA TRP A 499 13.54 -12.13 26.53
C TRP A 499 13.33 -11.40 25.20
N GLU A 500 12.93 -10.14 25.26
CA GLU A 500 12.88 -9.21 24.13
C GLU A 500 13.97 -8.14 24.31
N ILE A 501 14.82 -7.99 23.30
CA ILE A 501 15.82 -6.92 23.20
C ILE A 501 15.24 -5.85 22.28
N THR A 502 15.24 -4.60 22.72
CA THR A 502 14.93 -3.44 21.90
C THR A 502 16.13 -2.49 21.93
N GLY A 503 16.61 -2.07 20.77
CA GLY A 503 17.58 -0.98 20.64
C GLY A 503 16.96 0.17 19.87
N GLU A 504 17.19 1.40 20.33
CA GLU A 504 16.75 2.61 19.66
C GLU A 504 17.94 3.57 19.52
N THR A 505 17.98 4.31 18.43
CA THR A 505 18.93 5.40 18.19
C THR A 505 18.16 6.54 17.57
N GLY A 506 18.34 7.74 18.11
CA GLY A 506 17.67 8.93 17.63
C GLY A 506 18.59 10.11 17.88
N TRP A 507 19.39 10.45 16.86
CA TRP A 507 20.39 11.49 16.93
C TRP A 507 20.13 12.49 15.80
N VAL A 508 20.05 13.76 16.16
CA VAL A 508 19.75 14.86 15.23
C VAL A 508 20.83 15.94 15.39
N SER A 509 21.18 16.61 14.30
CA SER A 509 22.21 17.65 14.32
C SER A 509 21.85 18.86 15.18
N ASP A 510 20.62 19.34 15.08
CA ASP A 510 20.17 20.59 15.68
C ASP A 510 18.66 20.55 15.99
N ARG A 511 18.22 21.50 16.83
CA ARG A 511 16.84 21.56 17.33
C ARG A 511 15.77 21.84 16.28
N THR A 512 16.14 22.40 15.12
CA THR A 512 15.18 22.81 14.07
C THR A 512 15.10 21.83 12.91
N PHE A 513 16.02 20.87 12.83
CA PHE A 513 16.14 19.93 11.72
C PHE A 513 14.88 19.10 11.48
N LEU A 514 14.37 18.44 12.52
CA LEU A 514 13.16 17.61 12.38
C LEU A 514 11.94 18.46 12.02
N GLU A 515 11.75 19.62 12.65
CA GLU A 515 10.63 20.51 12.32
C GLU A 515 10.70 21.02 10.87
N GLN A 516 11.91 21.26 10.33
CA GLN A 516 12.11 21.75 8.97
C GLN A 516 11.99 20.66 7.89
N TYR A 517 12.64 19.51 8.07
CA TYR A 517 12.75 18.47 7.03
C TYR A 517 11.74 17.33 7.22
N TYR A 518 11.28 17.10 8.45
CA TYR A 518 10.42 15.97 8.82
C TYR A 518 9.29 16.43 9.77
N GLU A 519 8.55 17.47 9.39
CA GLU A 519 7.48 18.09 10.21
C GLU A 519 6.47 17.05 10.73
N GLN A 520 6.11 16.06 9.90
CA GLN A 520 5.22 14.98 10.32
C GLN A 520 5.82 14.10 11.43
N GLU A 521 7.12 13.80 11.36
CA GLU A 521 7.81 13.05 12.41
C GLU A 521 7.83 13.86 13.70
N TRP A 522 8.21 15.14 13.61
CA TRP A 522 8.22 16.06 14.73
C TRP A 522 6.85 16.14 15.45
N ASP A 523 5.75 16.23 14.69
CA ASP A 523 4.42 16.45 15.24
C ASP A 523 3.73 15.16 15.74
N GLN A 524 4.00 14.02 15.11
CA GLN A 524 3.15 12.82 15.28
C GLN A 524 3.90 11.60 15.81
N TYR A 525 5.22 11.55 15.67
CA TYR A 525 5.96 10.33 15.99
C TYR A 525 6.49 10.37 17.42
N LYS A 526 6.79 9.18 17.95
CA LYS A 526 7.45 9.03 19.25
C LYS A 526 8.81 9.74 19.21
N ASP A 527 9.11 10.48 20.27
CA ASP A 527 10.41 11.11 20.47
C ASP A 527 11.58 10.16 20.22
N PRO A 528 12.62 10.64 19.51
CA PRO A 528 13.86 9.89 19.34
C PRO A 528 14.49 9.59 20.70
N ARG A 529 14.88 8.34 20.91
CA ARG A 529 15.65 7.92 22.09
C ARG A 529 16.85 7.11 21.65
N THR A 530 17.96 7.27 22.36
CA THR A 530 19.17 6.47 22.14
C THR A 530 19.43 5.59 23.34
N GLY A 531 19.24 4.28 23.17
CA GLY A 531 19.31 3.36 24.30
C GLY A 531 19.00 1.91 23.96
N LEU A 532 19.11 1.07 24.99
CA LEU A 532 18.85 -0.36 24.94
C LEU A 532 17.88 -0.76 26.04
N ARG A 533 16.94 -1.65 25.72
CA ARG A 533 16.01 -2.24 26.67
C ARG A 533 15.96 -3.74 26.54
N LEU A 534 16.09 -4.42 27.66
CA LEU A 534 15.82 -5.84 27.83
C LEU A 534 14.52 -6.01 28.60
N LYS A 535 13.58 -6.78 28.08
CA LYS A 535 12.28 -7.01 28.73
C LYS A 535 11.95 -8.49 28.74
N ARG A 536 11.38 -8.97 29.85
CA ARG A 536 10.81 -10.30 29.97
C ARG A 536 9.43 -10.23 30.58
N LEU A 537 8.48 -10.88 29.93
CA LEU A 537 7.11 -11.03 30.41
C LEU A 537 6.86 -12.50 30.74
N ILE A 538 6.39 -12.79 31.95
CA ILE A 538 6.02 -14.14 32.39
C ILE A 538 4.67 -14.03 33.10
N ASP A 539 3.63 -14.63 32.53
CA ASP A 539 2.27 -14.59 33.06
C ASP A 539 1.81 -13.15 33.36
N ASN A 540 1.68 -12.81 34.64
CA ASN A 540 1.28 -11.50 35.14
C ASN A 540 2.44 -10.65 35.67
N ARG A 541 3.68 -11.00 35.33
CA ARG A 541 4.90 -10.32 35.78
C ARG A 541 5.68 -9.76 34.60
N SER A 542 6.25 -8.58 34.79
CA SER A 542 7.17 -7.96 33.84
C SER A 542 8.44 -7.55 34.55
N LEU A 543 9.59 -7.87 33.97
CA LEU A 543 10.89 -7.34 34.36
C LEU A 543 11.50 -6.63 33.16
N SER A 544 11.91 -5.39 33.33
CA SER A 544 12.65 -4.65 32.31
C SER A 544 13.90 -4.00 32.87
N LEU A 545 14.98 -4.03 32.09
CA LEU A 545 16.20 -3.29 32.30
C LEU A 545 16.38 -2.37 31.09
N GLU A 546 16.54 -1.08 31.32
CA GLU A 546 16.68 -0.06 30.29
C GLU A 546 17.91 0.80 30.59
N ALA A 547 18.65 1.17 29.54
CA ALA A 547 19.74 2.12 29.63
C ALA A 547 19.63 3.09 28.45
N ASN A 548 19.50 4.39 28.74
CA ASN A 548 19.36 5.43 27.72
C ASN A 548 20.39 6.52 27.94
N GLY A 549 21.01 6.96 26.86
CA GLY A 549 21.88 8.12 26.82
C GLY A 549 21.22 9.24 26.02
N GLN A 550 21.31 10.46 26.53
CA GLN A 550 20.94 11.65 25.77
C GLN A 550 22.07 11.95 24.78
N VAL A 551 21.70 12.06 23.50
CA VAL A 551 22.59 12.46 22.41
C VAL A 551 22.23 13.83 21.83
N ASN A 552 21.02 14.33 22.14
CA ASN A 552 20.52 15.63 21.72
C ASN A 552 20.44 16.54 22.96
N ASP A 553 21.46 17.35 23.21
CA ASP A 553 21.57 18.20 24.41
C ASP A 553 20.64 19.43 24.38
N PHE A 554 20.15 19.79 23.19
CA PHE A 554 19.18 20.86 22.98
C PHE A 554 17.74 20.49 23.37
N PHE A 555 17.46 19.24 23.74
CA PHE A 555 16.20 18.82 24.33
C PHE A 555 16.37 18.43 25.79
N THR A 556 15.31 18.60 26.59
CA THR A 556 15.31 18.09 27.97
C THR A 556 15.02 16.60 27.95
N GLU A 557 16.02 15.80 28.30
CA GLU A 557 15.92 14.34 28.29
C GLU A 557 16.49 13.77 29.60
N THR A 558 15.87 12.69 30.08
CA THR A 558 16.39 11.93 31.22
C THR A 558 17.20 10.74 30.72
N GLN A 559 18.48 10.71 31.10
CA GLN A 559 19.35 9.56 30.95
C GLN A 559 19.05 8.55 32.05
N TRP A 560 18.94 7.27 31.69
CA TRP A 560 18.69 6.17 32.62
C TRP A 560 19.91 5.23 32.61
N LEU A 561 20.63 5.11 33.72
CA LEU A 561 22.00 4.55 33.74
C LEU A 561 22.27 3.49 34.85
N PRO A 562 21.60 2.34 34.89
CA PRO A 562 20.41 1.93 34.16
C PRO A 562 19.14 2.15 34.99
N ARG A 563 17.99 1.77 34.43
CA ARG A 563 16.69 1.67 35.10
C ARG A 563 16.19 0.22 35.06
N VAL A 564 15.78 -0.29 36.21
CA VAL A 564 15.12 -1.59 36.37
C VAL A 564 13.69 -1.37 36.85
N ASP A 565 12.72 -1.90 36.12
CA ASP A 565 11.32 -1.93 36.54
C ASP A 565 10.85 -3.38 36.70
N HIS A 566 10.15 -3.62 37.79
CA HIS A 566 9.43 -4.86 38.05
C HIS A 566 7.96 -4.57 38.27
N TYR A 567 7.08 -5.34 37.62
CA TYR A 567 5.65 -5.25 37.78
C TYR A 567 5.06 -6.61 38.13
N TRP A 568 4.05 -6.59 38.99
CA TRP A 568 3.15 -7.71 39.21
C TRP A 568 1.71 -7.21 39.07
N LEU A 569 0.98 -7.69 38.06
CA LEU A 569 -0.33 -7.14 37.71
C LEU A 569 -1.45 -8.15 37.95
N GLY A 570 -2.21 -7.98 39.02
CA GLY A 570 -3.41 -8.79 39.26
C GLY A 570 -3.12 -10.15 39.88
N GLN A 571 -2.25 -10.18 40.89
CA GLN A 571 -1.97 -11.39 41.65
C GLN A 571 -3.11 -11.68 42.63
N SER A 572 -3.71 -12.86 42.53
CA SER A 572 -4.70 -13.31 43.51
C SER A 572 -4.04 -13.66 44.85
N LEU A 573 -4.65 -13.18 45.94
CA LEU A 573 -4.32 -13.47 47.33
C LEU A 573 -5.55 -14.01 48.08
N PHE A 574 -5.32 -14.81 49.11
CA PHE A 574 -6.35 -15.34 50.01
C PHE A 574 -7.50 -16.09 49.28
N GLY A 575 -7.18 -16.80 48.19
CA GLY A 575 -8.15 -17.57 47.40
C GLY A 575 -9.11 -16.68 46.60
N ASP A 576 -8.58 -15.81 45.75
CA ASP A 576 -9.31 -14.89 44.86
C ASP A 576 -10.18 -13.85 45.57
N ARG A 577 -9.97 -13.65 46.87
CA ARG A 577 -10.69 -12.63 47.64
C ARG A 577 -10.07 -11.25 47.47
N ILE A 578 -8.76 -11.20 47.34
CA ILE A 578 -7.99 -9.95 47.25
C ILE A 578 -7.11 -10.03 46.00
N THR A 579 -7.04 -8.92 45.28
CA THR A 579 -6.13 -8.77 44.14
C THR A 579 -5.03 -7.80 44.50
N TRP A 580 -3.79 -8.18 44.22
CA TRP A 580 -2.60 -7.38 44.50
C TRP A 580 -1.92 -6.93 43.20
N PHE A 581 -1.46 -5.69 43.20
CA PHE A 581 -0.71 -5.06 42.13
C PHE A 581 0.56 -4.42 42.69
N GLU A 582 1.64 -4.51 41.94
CA GLU A 582 2.95 -4.00 42.33
C GLU A 582 3.69 -3.36 41.15
N HIS A 583 4.42 -2.30 41.46
CA HIS A 583 5.44 -1.70 40.60
C HIS A 583 6.59 -1.27 41.50
N SER A 584 7.74 -1.89 41.34
CA SER A 584 8.98 -1.46 41.98
C SER A 584 10.02 -1.11 40.95
N GLN A 585 10.86 -0.14 41.30
CA GLN A 585 11.83 0.41 40.40
C GLN A 585 13.12 0.79 41.15
N VAL A 586 14.24 0.52 40.48
CA VAL A 586 15.58 0.93 40.91
C VAL A 586 16.26 1.54 39.69
N ALA A 587 16.69 2.80 39.79
CA ALA A 587 17.32 3.47 38.68
C ALA A 587 18.41 4.44 39.14
N TYR A 588 19.33 4.80 38.24
CA TYR A 588 20.11 6.02 38.32
C TYR A 588 19.67 6.94 37.18
N ALA A 589 19.18 8.12 37.52
CA ALA A 589 18.65 9.09 36.57
C ALA A 589 19.59 10.29 36.49
N ASN A 590 19.76 10.84 35.28
CA ASN A 590 20.37 12.15 35.08
C ASN A 590 19.48 12.96 34.12
N LEU A 591 18.77 13.95 34.66
CA LEU A 591 17.93 14.87 33.91
C LEU A 591 18.78 16.06 33.48
N ASN A 592 19.04 16.17 32.17
CA ASN A 592 19.72 17.32 31.60
C ASN A 592 18.69 18.26 30.99
N ASN A 593 18.74 19.54 31.38
CA ASN A 593 17.87 20.58 30.83
C ASN A 593 18.31 20.95 29.40
N ALA A 594 17.35 21.39 28.58
CA ALA A 594 17.60 21.82 27.21
C ALA A 594 18.55 23.03 27.17
N THR A 595 19.53 23.01 26.26
CA THR A 595 20.40 24.18 26.04
C THR A 595 19.64 25.35 25.43
N THR A 596 19.98 26.58 25.83
CA THR A 596 19.39 27.79 25.24
C THR A 596 19.75 27.91 23.75
N PRO A 597 18.79 28.24 22.85
CA PRO A 597 19.07 28.44 21.43
C PRO A 597 20.12 29.52 21.19
N THR A 598 21.00 29.30 20.22
CA THR A 598 22.00 30.28 19.76
C THR A 598 21.38 31.36 18.87
N ASN A 599 20.33 31.02 18.12
CA ASN A 599 19.62 31.97 17.27
C ASN A 599 18.83 32.99 18.12
N PRO A 600 19.02 34.32 17.94
CA PRO A 600 18.37 35.34 18.76
C PRO A 600 16.83 35.31 18.73
N ILE A 601 16.22 34.91 17.61
CA ILE A 601 14.76 34.83 17.48
C ILE A 601 14.23 33.67 18.33
N LEU A 602 14.90 32.52 18.29
CA LEU A 602 14.52 31.36 19.10
C LEU A 602 14.80 31.59 20.58
N ALA A 603 15.97 32.16 20.91
CA ALA A 603 16.36 32.48 22.28
C ALA A 603 15.37 33.45 22.95
N ALA A 604 14.84 34.42 22.19
CA ALA A 604 13.83 35.35 22.70
C ALA A 604 12.47 34.69 23.00
N GLN A 605 12.20 33.50 22.47
CA GLN A 605 10.95 32.75 22.64
C GLN A 605 11.12 31.51 23.53
N PHE A 606 12.30 31.33 24.14
CA PHE A 606 12.66 30.14 24.90
C PHE A 606 12.53 30.41 26.39
N ASP A 607 11.62 29.70 27.06
CA ASP A 607 11.53 29.66 28.52
C ASP A 607 12.49 28.58 29.05
N ASP A 608 13.54 29.01 29.74
CA ASP A 608 14.55 28.17 30.38
C ASP A 608 14.15 27.75 31.81
N GLY A 609 13.01 28.23 32.33
CA GLY A 609 12.57 28.05 33.71
C GLY A 609 11.27 27.27 33.85
N LEU A 610 11.10 26.16 33.10
CA LEU A 610 9.98 25.25 33.34
C LEU A 610 10.00 24.81 34.82
N PRO A 611 8.86 24.69 35.52
CA PRO A 611 8.83 24.50 36.97
C PRO A 611 9.60 23.27 37.49
N TRP A 612 9.82 22.28 36.61
CA TRP A 612 10.55 21.04 36.90
C TRP A 612 11.97 21.01 36.32
N GLU A 613 12.45 22.13 35.77
CA GLU A 613 13.77 22.33 35.18
C GLU A 613 14.47 23.51 35.88
N VAL A 614 15.01 23.25 37.08
CA VAL A 614 15.72 24.28 37.87
C VAL A 614 17.21 23.97 37.86
N GLY A 615 18.05 24.99 37.66
CA GLY A 615 19.51 24.86 37.69
C GLY A 615 20.09 24.15 36.45
N SER A 616 21.15 23.38 36.64
CA SER A 616 21.91 22.72 35.57
C SER A 616 21.48 21.27 35.28
N GLY A 617 20.27 20.88 35.69
CA GLY A 617 19.81 19.48 35.67
C GLY A 617 20.02 18.77 37.01
N GLN A 618 19.37 17.61 37.21
CA GLN A 618 19.39 16.84 38.45
C GLN A 618 19.77 15.38 38.22
N GLU A 619 20.63 14.82 39.07
CA GLU A 619 21.10 13.44 38.98
C GLU A 619 21.01 12.67 40.29
N GLY A 620 20.79 11.37 40.23
CA GLY A 620 20.85 10.52 41.40
C GLY A 620 20.10 9.20 41.26
N GLU A 621 20.21 8.38 42.29
CA GLU A 621 19.41 7.17 42.40
C GLU A 621 17.92 7.48 42.58
N ARG A 622 17.08 6.63 42.00
CA ARG A 622 15.64 6.62 42.19
C ARG A 622 15.19 5.23 42.61
N LEU A 623 14.67 5.11 43.82
CA LEU A 623 14.17 3.87 44.40
C LEU A 623 12.70 4.03 44.73
N VAL A 624 11.83 3.25 44.10
CA VAL A 624 10.37 3.40 44.22
C VAL A 624 9.73 2.02 44.39
N THR A 625 8.75 1.91 45.26
CA THR A 625 7.82 0.77 45.28
C THR A 625 6.39 1.25 45.52
N ARG A 626 5.49 0.85 44.63
CA ARG A 626 4.05 1.07 44.69
C ARG A 626 3.34 -0.27 44.83
N GLN A 627 2.39 -0.33 45.75
CA GLN A 627 1.65 -1.54 46.10
C GLN A 627 0.16 -1.19 46.18
N GLU A 628 -0.71 -1.84 45.41
CA GLU A 628 -2.18 -1.67 45.49
C GLU A 628 -2.86 -3.00 45.82
N ILE A 629 -3.86 -2.91 46.70
CA ILE A 629 -4.68 -4.03 47.13
C ILE A 629 -6.14 -3.68 46.86
N ASP A 630 -6.80 -4.53 46.08
CA ASP A 630 -8.21 -4.43 45.73
C ASP A 630 -9.02 -5.53 46.42
N TYR A 631 -10.15 -5.17 47.03
CA TYR A 631 -11.07 -6.12 47.66
C TYR A 631 -12.45 -6.15 46.96
N PRO A 632 -12.63 -6.92 45.88
CA PRO A 632 -13.89 -6.94 45.15
C PRO A 632 -15.02 -7.64 45.91
N LEU A 633 -16.07 -6.88 46.24
CA LEU A 633 -17.27 -7.33 46.94
C LEU A 633 -18.52 -7.24 46.03
N PRO A 634 -19.20 -8.37 45.75
CA PRO A 634 -20.49 -8.35 45.10
C PRO A 634 -21.59 -7.99 46.13
N VAL A 635 -22.13 -6.78 46.06
CA VAL A 635 -23.23 -6.32 46.93
C VAL A 635 -24.51 -6.25 46.09
N GLY A 636 -25.16 -7.41 45.93
CA GLY A 636 -26.34 -7.54 45.07
C GLY A 636 -26.02 -7.16 43.61
N PRO A 637 -26.73 -6.19 43.00
CA PRO A 637 -26.45 -5.74 41.63
C PRO A 637 -25.24 -4.78 41.52
N VAL A 638 -24.69 -4.33 42.66
CA VAL A 638 -23.58 -3.36 42.71
C VAL A 638 -22.28 -4.11 42.98
N LYS A 639 -21.26 -3.88 42.15
CA LYS A 639 -19.88 -4.29 42.45
C LYS A 639 -19.21 -3.17 43.23
N VAL A 640 -18.79 -3.45 44.46
CA VAL A 640 -18.07 -2.50 45.33
C VAL A 640 -16.64 -3.00 45.51
N VAL A 641 -15.65 -2.13 45.35
CA VAL A 641 -14.23 -2.46 45.45
C VAL A 641 -13.55 -1.39 46.31
N PRO A 642 -13.44 -1.61 47.63
CA PRO A 642 -12.47 -0.89 48.43
C PRO A 642 -11.06 -1.18 47.93
N PHE A 643 -10.23 -0.15 47.87
CA PHE A 643 -8.83 -0.27 47.46
C PHE A 643 -7.92 0.55 48.35
N ALA A 644 -6.67 0.11 48.46
CA ALA A 644 -5.61 0.82 49.15
C ALA A 644 -4.31 0.67 48.38
N LEU A 645 -3.71 1.79 48.02
CA LEU A 645 -2.41 1.91 47.38
C LEU A 645 -1.47 2.65 48.32
N GLY A 646 -0.25 2.14 48.47
CA GLY A 646 0.84 2.79 49.17
C GLY A 646 2.09 2.89 48.28
N GLU A 647 2.82 3.98 48.43
CA GLU A 647 4.12 4.22 47.79
C GLU A 647 5.16 4.59 48.84
N LEU A 648 6.37 4.04 48.65
CA LEU A 648 7.60 4.57 49.25
C LEU A 648 8.58 4.88 48.12
N ALA A 649 9.09 6.09 48.10
CA ALA A 649 9.99 6.58 47.06
C ALA A 649 11.14 7.39 47.64
N HIS A 650 12.30 7.31 47.00
CA HIS A 650 13.50 8.06 47.30
C HIS A 650 14.15 8.54 45.99
N TRP A 651 14.55 9.81 45.98
CA TRP A 651 15.29 10.46 44.92
C TRP A 651 16.56 11.06 45.51
N GLY A 652 17.72 10.74 44.92
CA GLY A 652 19.01 11.27 45.37
C GLY A 652 19.11 12.80 45.26
N GLN A 653 18.39 13.41 44.31
CA GLN A 653 18.27 14.87 44.16
C GLN A 653 16.83 15.30 43.86
N ALA A 654 16.32 16.21 44.68
CA ALA A 654 15.19 17.09 44.43
C ALA A 654 15.61 18.31 43.61
N LEU A 655 14.68 19.22 43.28
CA LEU A 655 14.98 20.44 42.51
C LEU A 655 15.97 21.38 43.20
N ASP A 656 16.10 21.31 44.52
CA ASP A 656 17.07 22.08 45.30
C ASP A 656 18.43 21.36 45.48
N GLY A 657 18.57 20.18 44.87
CA GLY A 657 19.76 19.32 44.95
C GLY A 657 19.87 18.50 46.25
N SER A 658 18.87 18.55 47.13
CA SER A 658 18.84 17.74 48.35
C SER A 658 18.24 16.35 48.11
N ASP A 659 18.55 15.41 49.00
CA ASP A 659 17.92 14.09 49.01
C ASP A 659 16.46 14.18 49.50
N LEU A 660 15.54 13.47 48.84
CA LEU A 660 14.10 13.51 49.16
C LEU A 660 13.50 12.10 49.24
N GLN A 661 12.80 11.81 50.34
CA GLN A 661 11.96 10.64 50.47
C GLN A 661 10.48 11.00 50.61
N ARG A 662 9.63 10.29 49.86
CA ARG A 662 8.18 10.43 49.91
C ARG A 662 7.51 9.13 50.32
N ALA A 663 6.57 9.25 51.24
CA ALA A 663 5.54 8.28 51.54
C ALA A 663 4.21 8.83 51.03
N TYR A 664 3.50 8.01 50.25
CA TYR A 664 2.23 8.38 49.64
C TYR A 664 1.21 7.27 49.84
N VAL A 665 -0.03 7.65 50.14
CA VAL A 665 -1.16 6.72 50.25
C VAL A 665 -2.32 7.19 49.39
N HIS A 666 -3.01 6.25 48.76
CA HIS A 666 -4.23 6.47 48.00
C HIS A 666 -5.23 5.39 48.34
N THR A 667 -6.36 5.75 48.94
CA THR A 667 -7.38 4.78 49.33
C THR A 667 -8.77 5.28 49.00
N GLY A 668 -9.68 4.35 48.79
CA GLY A 668 -11.03 4.71 48.41
C GLY A 668 -11.93 3.51 48.17
N VAL A 669 -13.08 3.81 47.58
CA VAL A 669 -14.07 2.82 47.19
C VAL A 669 -14.54 3.12 45.77
N ARG A 670 -14.44 2.12 44.91
CA ARG A 670 -15.00 2.11 43.55
C ARG A 670 -16.30 1.31 43.57
N ALA A 671 -17.39 1.85 43.07
CA ALA A 671 -18.66 1.13 42.94
C ALA A 671 -19.21 1.24 41.52
N SER A 672 -19.80 0.17 41.00
CA SER A 672 -20.44 0.19 39.68
C SER A 672 -21.68 -0.69 39.61
N VAL A 673 -22.66 -0.26 38.83
CA VAL A 673 -23.92 -0.98 38.59
C VAL A 673 -24.28 -0.94 37.10
N PRO A 674 -24.45 -2.10 36.44
CA PRO A 674 -24.89 -2.17 35.06
C PRO A 674 -26.43 -2.25 34.96
N PHE A 675 -26.99 -1.47 34.05
CA PHE A 675 -28.35 -1.58 33.55
C PHE A 675 -28.32 -1.97 32.08
N TRP A 676 -29.36 -2.63 31.59
CA TRP A 676 -29.51 -2.87 30.18
C TRP A 676 -30.98 -2.86 29.75
N ALA A 677 -31.22 -2.49 28.50
CA ALA A 677 -32.52 -2.55 27.84
C ALA A 677 -32.36 -3.20 26.46
N LEU A 678 -33.37 -3.97 26.04
CA LEU A 678 -33.45 -4.54 24.71
C LEU A 678 -34.57 -3.86 23.93
N PHE A 679 -34.26 -3.50 22.70
CA PHE A 679 -35.17 -2.91 21.72
C PHE A 679 -35.20 -3.83 20.50
N PRO A 680 -35.92 -4.97 20.59
CA PRO A 680 -35.97 -5.94 19.50
C PRO A 680 -36.61 -5.36 18.23
N ASP A 681 -37.58 -4.45 18.38
CA ASP A 681 -38.34 -3.86 17.26
C ASP A 681 -37.57 -2.77 16.50
N PHE A 682 -36.33 -2.47 16.90
CA PHE A 682 -35.51 -1.46 16.23
C PHE A 682 -34.82 -2.06 15.00
N HIS A 683 -35.38 -1.79 13.82
CA HIS A 683 -34.88 -2.24 12.53
C HIS A 683 -34.55 -1.06 11.63
N GLY A 684 -33.44 -1.13 10.89
CA GLY A 684 -33.01 -0.05 10.02
C GLY A 684 -32.09 -0.52 8.89
N PRO A 685 -32.55 -0.56 7.63
CA PRO A 685 -31.74 -1.03 6.50
C PRO A 685 -30.57 -0.08 6.20
N LEU A 686 -30.72 1.23 6.44
CA LEU A 686 -29.66 2.23 6.23
C LEU A 686 -28.40 1.95 7.06
N PHE A 687 -28.58 1.44 8.28
CA PHE A 687 -27.50 1.17 9.23
C PHE A 687 -27.28 -0.34 9.47
N ASN A 688 -27.96 -1.19 8.69
CA ASN A 688 -27.98 -2.65 8.85
C ASN A 688 -28.25 -3.10 10.30
N LEU A 689 -29.26 -2.49 10.94
CA LEU A 689 -29.63 -2.74 12.33
C LEU A 689 -30.77 -3.75 12.41
N HIS A 690 -30.59 -4.79 13.22
CA HIS A 690 -31.64 -5.79 13.50
C HIS A 690 -31.71 -6.10 14.99
N GLY A 691 -32.49 -5.29 15.70
CA GLY A 691 -32.58 -5.29 17.16
C GLY A 691 -31.39 -4.60 17.81
N LEU A 692 -31.64 -3.92 18.93
CA LEU A 692 -30.66 -3.08 19.60
C LEU A 692 -30.64 -3.39 21.10
N ALA A 693 -29.45 -3.63 21.64
CA ALA A 693 -29.21 -3.77 23.07
C ALA A 693 -28.46 -2.54 23.58
N HIS A 694 -29.02 -1.87 24.58
CA HIS A 694 -28.37 -0.74 25.25
C HIS A 694 -27.93 -1.18 26.64
N LYS A 695 -26.63 -1.12 26.91
CA LYS A 695 -26.06 -1.32 28.23
C LYS A 695 -25.57 0.03 28.76
N VAL A 696 -25.97 0.36 29.98
CA VAL A 696 -25.49 1.54 30.72
C VAL A 696 -24.77 1.04 31.96
N VAL A 697 -23.57 1.52 32.23
CA VAL A 697 -22.88 1.28 33.50
C VAL A 697 -22.73 2.61 34.20
N PHE A 698 -23.35 2.75 35.38
CA PHE A 698 -23.04 3.85 36.28
C PHE A 698 -21.89 3.43 37.17
N ASP A 699 -20.90 4.30 37.32
CA ASP A 699 -19.79 4.12 38.23
C ASP A 699 -19.57 5.36 39.09
N VAL A 700 -19.15 5.12 40.33
CA VAL A 700 -18.74 6.15 41.27
C VAL A 700 -17.43 5.70 41.93
N GLU A 701 -16.51 6.63 42.08
CA GLU A 701 -15.30 6.45 42.86
C GLU A 701 -15.18 7.60 43.84
N PHE A 702 -15.01 7.23 45.11
CA PHE A 702 -14.56 8.16 46.13
C PHE A 702 -13.14 7.77 46.52
N ALA A 703 -12.23 8.73 46.48
CA ALA A 703 -10.83 8.50 46.79
C ALA A 703 -10.22 9.65 47.60
N TYR A 704 -9.33 9.29 48.51
CA TYR A 704 -8.51 10.17 49.33
C TYR A 704 -7.05 9.78 49.14
N ALA A 705 -6.21 10.79 48.89
CA ALA A 705 -4.77 10.63 48.74
C ALA A 705 -4.04 11.66 49.59
N ASP A 706 -2.90 11.25 50.15
CA ASP A 706 -2.08 12.01 51.09
C ASP A 706 -0.60 11.73 50.82
N ALA A 707 0.21 12.77 50.74
CA ALA A 707 1.65 12.71 50.52
C ALA A 707 2.39 13.56 51.55
N ASN A 708 3.49 13.04 52.10
CA ASN A 708 4.31 13.81 53.05
C ASN A 708 5.29 14.80 52.40
N GLN A 709 5.35 14.85 51.06
CA GLN A 709 6.19 15.75 50.28
C GLN A 709 5.40 16.30 49.09
N ASN A 710 5.71 17.52 48.67
CA ASN A 710 5.05 18.15 47.54
C ASN A 710 5.66 17.67 46.22
N PHE A 711 4.83 17.35 45.23
CA PHE A 711 5.29 16.98 43.90
C PHE A 711 6.07 18.11 43.19
N THR A 712 5.88 19.37 43.59
CA THR A 712 6.59 20.52 43.03
C THR A 712 8.06 20.61 43.44
N ASP A 713 8.49 19.79 44.40
CA ASP A 713 9.89 19.78 44.85
C ASP A 713 10.75 18.83 43.99
N LEU A 714 10.12 18.03 43.12
CA LEU A 714 10.78 17.00 42.32
C LEU A 714 11.05 17.43 40.88
N PRO A 715 12.23 17.09 40.30
CA PRO A 715 12.45 17.16 38.86
C PRO A 715 11.58 16.14 38.13
N LEU A 716 11.24 16.42 36.86
CA LEU A 716 10.38 15.54 36.06
C LEU A 716 11.21 14.53 35.25
N TYR A 717 11.66 13.45 35.91
CA TYR A 717 12.43 12.38 35.24
C TYR A 717 11.62 11.58 34.22
N ASP A 718 10.34 11.34 34.47
CA ASP A 718 9.43 10.72 33.52
C ASP A 718 8.64 11.81 32.78
N PRO A 719 8.97 12.12 31.50
CA PRO A 719 8.33 13.20 30.77
C PRO A 719 6.83 12.93 30.55
N LEU A 720 6.01 13.96 30.72
CA LEU A 720 4.55 13.88 30.52
C LEU A 720 4.11 14.21 29.10
N ASN A 721 4.96 14.90 28.35
CA ASN A 721 4.72 15.40 27.00
C ASN A 721 5.86 14.94 26.10
N ASP A 722 5.55 14.78 24.82
CA ASP A 722 6.56 14.62 23.79
C ASP A 722 7.38 15.92 23.62
N ILE A 723 8.56 15.82 22.99
CA ILE A 723 9.49 16.95 22.81
C ILE A 723 8.80 18.11 22.10
N ALA A 724 8.04 17.86 21.02
CA ALA A 724 7.35 18.90 20.27
C ALA A 724 6.35 19.71 21.13
N ILE A 725 5.62 19.03 22.02
CA ILE A 725 4.69 19.67 22.95
C ILE A 725 5.45 20.42 24.05
N THR A 726 6.58 19.91 24.51
CA THR A 726 7.45 20.59 25.48
C THR A 726 8.01 21.89 24.90
N GLU A 727 8.55 21.85 23.69
CA GLU A 727 9.07 23.04 22.99
C GLU A 727 7.96 24.04 22.59
N PHE A 728 6.74 23.55 22.34
CA PHE A 728 5.58 24.43 22.21
C PHE A 728 5.21 25.11 23.54
N ASN A 729 5.25 24.38 24.65
CA ASN A 729 4.97 24.94 25.98
C ASN A 729 6.02 25.98 26.39
N ARG A 730 7.32 25.77 26.11
CA ARG A 730 8.36 26.79 26.35
C ARG A 730 8.00 28.12 25.71
N ARG A 731 7.50 28.08 24.47
CA ARG A 731 7.13 29.29 23.71
C ARG A 731 5.86 29.98 24.23
N ILE A 732 4.88 29.22 24.72
CA ILE A 732 3.60 29.77 25.20
C ILE A 732 3.66 30.19 26.67
N PHE A 733 4.51 29.57 27.47
CA PHE A 733 4.77 29.97 28.85
C PHE A 733 5.68 31.20 28.91
N ASP A 734 6.50 31.41 27.88
CA ASP A 734 7.20 32.66 27.66
C ASP A 734 6.26 33.84 27.28
N ALA A 735 6.65 35.06 27.66
CA ALA A 735 5.87 36.27 27.49
C ALA A 735 5.93 36.87 26.07
N THR A 736 6.76 36.34 25.16
CA THR A 736 7.00 36.99 23.85
C THR A 736 5.93 36.68 22.79
N LEU A 737 5.16 35.59 22.93
CA LEU A 737 4.10 35.22 21.99
C LEU A 737 2.71 35.16 22.66
N PRO A 738 1.71 35.92 22.18
CA PRO A 738 0.33 35.81 22.67
C PRO A 738 -0.39 34.60 22.04
N PRO A 739 -1.23 33.86 22.81
CA PRO A 739 -1.56 34.07 24.22
C PRO A 739 -0.50 33.46 25.16
N THR A 740 -0.06 34.23 26.16
CA THR A 740 0.84 33.71 27.20
C THR A 740 0.05 32.99 28.29
N ILE A 741 0.46 31.77 28.66
CA ILE A 741 -0.21 30.95 29.68
C ILE A 741 0.70 30.77 30.89
N LYS A 742 0.71 31.73 31.83
CA LYS A 742 1.53 31.63 33.06
C LYS A 742 0.82 31.04 34.28
N ASN A 743 -0.46 30.69 34.16
CA ASN A 743 -1.20 30.20 35.33
C ASN A 743 -0.83 28.73 35.60
N PRO A 744 -0.29 28.39 36.80
CA PRO A 744 0.18 27.02 37.10
C PRO A 744 -0.89 25.94 36.95
N LYS A 745 -2.17 26.30 36.97
CA LYS A 745 -3.28 25.37 36.69
C LYS A 745 -3.26 24.79 35.28
N PHE A 746 -2.52 25.38 34.34
CA PHE A 746 -2.41 24.88 32.98
C PHE A 746 -1.09 24.14 32.73
N PHE A 747 -0.20 24.07 33.73
CA PHE A 747 1.01 23.27 33.60
C PHE A 747 0.67 21.79 33.47
N PRO A 748 1.40 21.04 32.62
CA PRO A 748 1.21 19.61 32.41
C PRO A 748 1.20 18.81 33.73
N THR A 749 2.10 19.14 34.65
CA THR A 749 2.22 18.48 35.97
C THR A 749 0.95 18.65 36.83
N THR A 750 0.44 19.88 36.96
CA THR A 750 -0.81 20.18 37.68
C THR A 750 -2.04 19.57 37.00
N TYR A 751 -2.06 19.49 35.67
CA TYR A 751 -3.12 18.82 34.93
C TYR A 751 -3.08 17.30 35.13
N ALA A 752 -1.90 16.68 35.07
CA ALA A 752 -1.68 15.27 35.33
C ALA A 752 -2.14 14.87 36.74
N LEU A 753 -1.80 15.65 37.77
CA LEU A 753 -2.27 15.41 39.14
C LEU A 753 -3.81 15.41 39.23
N ARG A 754 -4.45 16.46 38.72
CA ARG A 754 -5.93 16.61 38.79
C ARG A 754 -6.68 15.57 37.95
N SER A 755 -6.12 15.17 36.81
CA SER A 755 -6.68 14.07 36.00
C SER A 755 -6.55 12.71 36.70
N GLY A 756 -5.70 12.60 37.72
CA GLY A 756 -5.53 11.45 38.59
C GLY A 756 -4.47 10.49 38.11
N LEU A 757 -3.35 10.99 37.57
CA LEU A 757 -2.21 10.17 37.15
C LEU A 757 -1.72 9.25 38.30
N GLN A 758 -1.71 9.79 39.52
CA GLN A 758 -1.31 9.09 40.76
C GLN A 758 -2.18 7.89 41.19
N ARG A 759 -3.28 7.59 40.51
CA ARG A 759 -4.29 6.60 40.94
C ARG A 759 -3.89 5.15 40.78
N TRP A 760 -2.87 4.87 39.96
CA TRP A 760 -2.55 3.51 39.54
C TRP A 760 -1.11 3.17 39.88
N VAL A 761 -0.89 1.89 40.21
CA VAL A 761 0.45 1.31 40.35
C VAL A 761 1.25 1.43 39.05
N THR A 762 0.58 1.37 37.89
CA THR A 762 1.20 1.53 36.57
C THR A 762 1.23 2.99 36.09
N SER A 763 1.30 3.95 37.02
CA SER A 763 1.44 5.36 36.64
C SER A 763 2.70 5.55 35.80
N PRO A 764 2.65 6.29 34.67
CA PRO A 764 3.81 6.50 33.82
C PRO A 764 4.86 7.43 34.43
N SER A 765 4.48 8.25 35.43
CA SER A 765 5.40 9.07 36.22
C SER A 765 5.19 8.81 37.71
N THR A 766 6.31 8.71 38.44
CA THR A 766 6.27 8.57 39.89
C THR A 766 6.19 9.93 40.56
N GLU A 767 6.84 10.94 40.00
CA GLU A 767 6.98 12.30 40.52
C GLU A 767 5.61 12.94 40.84
N ILE A 768 4.61 12.69 39.97
CA ILE A 768 3.28 13.27 40.10
C ILE A 768 2.41 12.48 41.09
N ALA A 769 2.56 12.78 42.38
CA ALA A 769 1.65 12.35 43.43
C ALA A 769 1.63 13.38 44.58
N ASP A 770 0.43 13.72 45.05
CA ASP A 770 0.18 14.75 46.05
C ASP A 770 -1.23 14.60 46.66
N ASP A 771 -1.52 15.40 47.69
CA ASP A 771 -2.79 15.44 48.40
C ASP A 771 -3.97 15.68 47.45
N LEU A 772 -4.93 14.76 47.45
CA LEU A 772 -6.09 14.88 46.58
C LEU A 772 -7.29 14.11 47.12
N MET A 773 -8.41 14.80 47.27
CA MET A 773 -9.71 14.21 47.56
C MET A 773 -10.60 14.31 46.32
N THR A 774 -11.08 13.18 45.80
CA THR A 774 -11.92 13.18 44.59
C THR A 774 -13.19 12.36 44.76
N LEU A 775 -14.27 12.88 44.19
CA LEU A 775 -15.48 12.13 43.89
C LEU A 775 -15.66 12.13 42.37
N ARG A 776 -15.50 10.97 41.75
CA ARG A 776 -15.68 10.77 40.32
C ARG A 776 -16.98 10.02 40.08
N THR A 777 -17.78 10.50 39.15
CA THR A 777 -19.00 9.81 38.70
C THR A 777 -18.94 9.65 37.20
N GLY A 778 -19.35 8.48 36.72
CA GLY A 778 -19.30 8.12 35.31
C GLY A 778 -20.55 7.39 34.88
N MET A 779 -20.92 7.59 33.61
CA MET A 779 -22.01 6.88 32.96
C MET A 779 -21.51 6.41 31.59
N ARG A 780 -21.31 5.10 31.45
CA ARG A 780 -20.78 4.48 30.22
C ARG A 780 -21.89 3.79 29.46
N HIS A 781 -22.13 4.22 28.22
CA HIS A 781 -23.14 3.66 27.32
C HIS A 781 -22.49 2.74 26.31
N ARG A 782 -23.07 1.57 26.09
CA ARG A 782 -22.70 0.65 25.01
C ARG A 782 -23.96 0.22 24.28
N TRP A 783 -23.99 0.48 22.99
CA TRP A 783 -25.02 -0.01 22.08
C TRP A 783 -24.47 -1.21 21.31
N GLN A 784 -25.19 -2.33 21.33
CA GLN A 784 -24.82 -3.55 20.63
C GLN A 784 -25.98 -3.97 19.74
N THR A 785 -25.68 -4.34 18.52
CA THR A 785 -26.66 -4.79 17.52
C THR A 785 -26.18 -6.09 16.90
N LYS A 786 -27.11 -6.91 16.40
CA LYS A 786 -26.76 -7.99 15.49
C LYS A 786 -26.78 -7.41 14.08
N ARG A 787 -25.75 -7.70 13.27
CA ARG A 787 -25.80 -7.35 11.84
C ARG A 787 -27.00 -8.05 11.22
N GLY A 788 -27.85 -7.29 10.53
CA GLY A 788 -28.87 -7.85 9.66
C GLY A 788 -28.24 -8.67 8.53
N VAL A 789 -28.99 -9.66 8.03
CA VAL A 789 -28.60 -10.41 6.83
C VAL A 789 -28.49 -9.42 5.66
N PRO A 790 -27.47 -9.50 4.79
CA PRO A 790 -27.37 -8.60 3.64
C PRO A 790 -28.66 -8.61 2.81
N GLY A 791 -29.31 -7.45 2.67
CA GLY A 791 -30.50 -7.28 1.83
C GLY A 791 -31.86 -7.43 2.53
N GLN A 792 -31.92 -7.38 3.85
CA GLN A 792 -33.18 -7.26 4.62
C GLN A 792 -33.27 -5.97 5.42
#